data_AF-A0A6M1Y7V1-F1
#
_entry.id   AF-A0A6M1Y7V1-F1
#
_cell.length_a   1.000
_cell.length_b   1.000
_cell.length_c   1.000
_cell.angle_alpha   90.00
_cell.angle_beta   90.00
_cell.angle_gamma   90.00
#
_symmetry.space_group_name_H-M   'P 1'
#
loop_
_entity.id
_entity.type
_entity.pdbx_description
1 polymer ?
#
loop_
_entity_poly.entity_id
_entity_poly.type
_entity_poly.pdbx_seq_one_letter_code
_entity_poly.pdbx_strand_id
1 'polypeptide(L)'
;MTFEVQDSAGTPVTGLERWEFTIAKVSDAGDYPQWQSYINRSRERDVGAAVLRAAGERNPATEIEPGVYQYTFVTDIDAAADFIYYGSGDEPVSGDEAGVGDSGVLDSPAALAILPTLDLAYDPAALHRISVVSRTSGQRYNANIDFVPADLPTLLPPTSNLVATTESCGACHGNSADRADLYFPNVHSNRRYTMENCVTCHNPGTFSSLDSSDTEWAPIDMTTMTHKIHVDGNGYQLRGKDYSTVHYPQSVANCLTCHDNNRMPKPEGRSAEDAVAFQTRPSADACGTCHVETDEFDYDSHFSAGSETAACLVCHGEGAFASVDKFHISNSSTPNNPLQPDGFVQFEYEIDSVTVNDANQPIVTFRLLADGEPVDVQNLPAGIGLGNMRFYTAWSVAHPGGAAAGPFEGAPQDYNNLVNDLPVAPGGGRLWWNLDVSLGVRSWDQPQSIGNLSDFVDSLTPAADGAFTTVAGIDPTAPFAFPPDSTLMAFGIEGRPQSQDTSIDTSAVIGFASEPRRTVVSEENCLACHETLGFHGGSRVNGPDWCAACHNPEMSSSNIFSGIIPDGVNGAGMDIDGEKPQNMKDLIHGLHAGKPVGGDPIRTVPFSFIRGTVEGGRGQGPYDFSDIGYPAALADCETCHLPDTYKLPIVDEALWSVVDGFPGATEAAPHNPGLTGRMAPTAASCYGCHNTPAAKAHFDLNTTEAAESCAVCHGEGRIVPGHDD
;
A
#
# COMPACT_ATOMS: atom_id res chain seq x y z
N MET A 1 7.46 -38.95 0.51
CA MET A 1 6.16 -38.26 0.73
C MET A 1 5.18 -38.61 -0.37
N THR A 2 3.88 -38.49 -0.09
CA THR A 2 2.79 -38.61 -1.07
C THR A 2 1.87 -37.41 -0.91
N PHE A 3 1.41 -36.83 -2.02
CA PHE A 3 0.58 -35.63 -2.03
C PHE A 3 -0.39 -35.66 -3.22
N GLU A 4 -1.45 -34.86 -3.13
CA GLU A 4 -2.53 -34.78 -4.12
C GLU A 4 -2.57 -33.40 -4.76
N VAL A 5 -2.90 -33.32 -6.06
CA VAL A 5 -3.14 -32.06 -6.76
C VAL A 5 -4.51 -32.10 -7.43
N GLN A 6 -5.31 -31.07 -7.14
CA GLN A 6 -6.65 -30.90 -7.66
C GLN A 6 -6.79 -29.51 -8.30
N ASP A 7 -7.74 -29.37 -9.23
CA ASP A 7 -8.18 -28.07 -9.74
C ASP A 7 -9.17 -27.39 -8.76
N SER A 8 -9.61 -26.18 -9.11
CA SER A 8 -10.56 -25.41 -8.29
C SER A 8 -11.94 -26.08 -8.13
N ALA A 9 -12.27 -27.09 -8.95
CA ALA A 9 -13.48 -27.89 -8.83
C ALA A 9 -13.26 -29.18 -8.04
N GLY A 10 -12.05 -29.43 -7.54
CA GLY A 10 -11.67 -30.66 -6.82
C GLY A 10 -11.36 -31.85 -7.74
N THR A 11 -11.15 -31.61 -9.04
CA THR A 11 -10.81 -32.67 -10.00
C THR A 11 -9.32 -32.98 -9.95
N PRO A 12 -8.89 -34.26 -9.90
CA PRO A 12 -7.48 -34.61 -9.92
C PRO A 12 -6.74 -34.09 -11.16
N VAL A 13 -5.59 -33.43 -10.96
CA VAL A 13 -4.75 -32.91 -12.03
C VAL A 13 -3.62 -33.90 -12.34
N THR A 14 -3.68 -34.52 -13.52
CA THR A 14 -2.74 -35.58 -13.95
C THR A 14 -1.63 -35.04 -14.86
N GLY A 15 -0.53 -35.77 -15.00
CA GLY A 15 0.53 -35.49 -15.99
C GLY A 15 1.47 -34.32 -15.64
N LEU A 16 1.58 -33.95 -14.37
CA LEU A 16 2.49 -32.90 -13.92
C LEU A 16 3.93 -33.40 -13.77
N GLU A 17 4.88 -32.73 -14.44
CA GLU A 17 6.28 -33.20 -14.53
C GLU A 17 7.31 -32.32 -13.80
N ARG A 18 6.96 -31.09 -13.42
CA ARG A 18 7.94 -30.10 -12.94
C ARG A 18 7.59 -29.55 -11.56
N TRP A 19 8.50 -29.79 -10.61
CA TRP A 19 8.31 -29.52 -9.21
C TRP A 19 9.57 -28.91 -8.56
N GLU A 20 9.40 -28.31 -7.40
CA GLU A 20 10.48 -27.99 -6.47
C GLU A 20 10.07 -28.45 -5.07
N PHE A 21 10.97 -29.15 -4.39
CA PHE A 21 10.75 -29.73 -3.07
C PHE A 21 11.78 -29.22 -2.08
N THR A 22 11.34 -28.71 -0.94
CA THR A 22 12.23 -28.32 0.16
C THR A 22 11.92 -29.15 1.40
N ILE A 23 12.93 -29.29 2.26
CA ILE A 23 12.80 -29.87 3.58
C ILE A 23 13.70 -29.11 4.56
N ALA A 24 13.11 -28.67 5.66
CA ALA A 24 13.79 -27.89 6.69
C ALA A 24 13.33 -28.35 8.08
N LYS A 25 14.17 -28.15 9.09
CA LYS A 25 13.80 -28.29 10.50
C LYS A 25 13.76 -26.95 11.20
N VAL A 26 13.04 -26.86 12.31
CA VAL A 26 13.26 -25.81 13.30
C VAL A 26 14.48 -26.19 14.13
N SER A 27 15.48 -25.31 14.14
CA SER A 27 16.70 -25.43 14.92
C SER A 27 16.66 -24.51 16.13
N ASP A 28 17.16 -25.01 17.26
CA ASP A 28 17.37 -24.27 18.51
C ASP A 28 18.84 -23.87 18.71
N ALA A 29 19.68 -23.95 17.66
CA ALA A 29 21.10 -23.65 17.75
C ALA A 29 21.43 -22.14 17.91
N GLY A 30 20.43 -21.27 17.71
CA GLY A 30 20.53 -19.82 17.94
C GLY A 30 19.78 -19.36 19.19
N ASP A 31 19.73 -18.04 19.40
CA ASP A 31 19.01 -17.41 20.53
C ASP A 31 17.50 -17.66 20.52
N TYR A 32 16.95 -18.06 19.37
CA TYR A 32 15.55 -18.38 19.16
C TYR A 32 15.36 -19.43 18.06
N PRO A 33 14.20 -20.12 18.01
CA PRO A 33 13.91 -21.12 17.00
C PRO A 33 13.94 -20.54 15.57
N GLN A 34 14.72 -21.14 14.68
CA GLN A 34 14.88 -20.70 13.30
C GLN A 34 14.74 -21.88 12.33
N TRP A 35 14.16 -21.64 11.15
CA TRP A 35 14.15 -22.65 10.11
C TRP A 35 15.57 -22.88 9.59
N GLN A 36 15.96 -24.14 9.40
CA GLN A 36 17.24 -24.55 8.83
C GLN A 36 16.98 -25.56 7.71
N SER A 37 17.29 -25.17 6.48
CA SER A 37 17.18 -26.08 5.33
C SER A 37 18.24 -27.16 5.42
N TYR A 38 17.86 -28.42 5.16
CA TYR A 38 18.80 -29.51 4.93
C TYR A 38 19.46 -29.42 3.54
N ILE A 39 18.75 -28.81 2.58
CA ILE A 39 19.21 -28.70 1.20
C ILE A 39 19.80 -27.31 1.03
N ASN A 40 21.13 -27.24 1.04
CA ASN A 40 21.90 -26.04 0.74
C ASN A 40 22.80 -26.30 -0.47
N ARG A 41 23.27 -25.23 -1.10
CA ARG A 41 24.24 -25.30 -2.19
C ARG A 41 25.21 -24.13 -2.15
N SER A 42 26.34 -24.29 -2.83
CA SER A 42 27.13 -23.14 -3.23
C SER A 42 26.47 -22.40 -4.40
N ARG A 43 26.61 -21.08 -4.38
CA ARG A 43 26.10 -20.22 -5.44
C ARG A 43 27.05 -19.08 -5.72
N GLU A 44 27.49 -19.00 -6.97
CA GLU A 44 28.17 -17.84 -7.52
C GLU A 44 27.33 -17.23 -8.66
N ARG A 45 27.44 -15.92 -8.83
CA ARG A 45 26.93 -15.15 -9.98
C ARG A 45 28.12 -14.40 -10.58
N ASP A 46 27.99 -13.98 -11.84
CA ASP A 46 29.10 -13.43 -12.63
C ASP A 46 29.88 -12.28 -11.95
N VAL A 47 29.23 -11.55 -11.04
CA VAL A 47 29.83 -10.55 -10.16
C VAL A 47 29.42 -10.91 -8.73
N GLY A 48 30.37 -10.92 -7.78
CA GLY A 48 30.13 -11.24 -6.37
C GLY A 48 30.88 -12.49 -5.87
N ALA A 49 30.74 -12.81 -4.59
CA ALA A 49 31.39 -13.96 -3.97
C ALA A 49 30.56 -15.25 -4.15
N ALA A 50 31.22 -16.41 -4.11
CA ALA A 50 30.56 -17.69 -3.93
C ALA A 50 30.01 -17.77 -2.50
N VAL A 51 28.71 -18.03 -2.35
CA VAL A 51 28.02 -18.03 -1.06
C VAL A 51 27.19 -19.28 -0.85
N LEU A 52 26.85 -19.55 0.42
CA LEU A 52 25.84 -20.55 0.77
C LEU A 52 24.43 -20.05 0.44
N ARG A 53 23.59 -20.96 -0.05
CA ARG A 53 22.18 -20.67 -0.33
C ARG A 53 21.31 -21.91 -0.15
N ALA A 54 20.23 -21.80 0.61
CA ALA A 54 19.21 -22.84 0.66
C ALA A 54 18.61 -23.08 -0.75
N ALA A 55 18.26 -24.34 -1.03
CA ALA A 55 17.74 -24.78 -2.30
C ALA A 55 16.65 -25.84 -2.11
N GLY A 56 16.03 -26.24 -3.22
CA GLY A 56 15.11 -27.36 -3.27
C GLY A 56 15.50 -28.33 -4.39
N GLU A 57 15.13 -29.59 -4.21
CA GLU A 57 15.27 -30.62 -5.23
C GLU A 57 14.23 -30.43 -6.33
N ARG A 58 14.56 -30.84 -7.56
CA ARG A 58 13.72 -30.57 -8.75
C ARG A 58 13.45 -31.80 -9.60
N ASN A 59 13.63 -32.97 -9.02
CA ASN A 59 13.33 -34.21 -9.71
C ASN A 59 11.83 -34.38 -9.91
N PRO A 60 11.43 -35.14 -10.94
CA PRO A 60 10.02 -35.43 -11.14
C PRO A 60 9.46 -36.27 -9.98
N ALA A 61 8.25 -35.95 -9.54
CA ALA A 61 7.45 -36.86 -8.73
C ALA A 61 6.79 -37.92 -9.63
N THR A 62 6.57 -39.11 -9.09
CA THR A 62 5.89 -40.20 -9.80
C THR A 62 4.40 -40.14 -9.51
N GLU A 63 3.57 -40.04 -10.55
CA GLU A 63 2.12 -40.19 -10.40
C GLU A 63 1.78 -41.66 -10.12
N ILE A 64 1.17 -41.94 -8.98
CA ILE A 64 0.84 -43.30 -8.51
C ILE A 64 -0.64 -43.63 -8.67
N GLU A 65 -1.50 -42.61 -8.60
CA GLU A 65 -2.93 -42.63 -8.91
C GLU A 65 -3.28 -41.29 -9.59
N PRO A 66 -4.41 -41.16 -10.32
CA PRO A 66 -4.77 -39.90 -10.95
C PRO A 66 -4.73 -38.72 -9.97
N GLY A 67 -3.83 -37.76 -10.23
CA GLY A 67 -3.61 -36.57 -9.39
C GLY A 67 -2.91 -36.82 -8.04
N VAL A 68 -2.51 -38.06 -7.75
CA VAL A 68 -1.73 -38.41 -6.55
C VAL A 68 -0.30 -38.72 -6.94
N TYR A 69 0.63 -37.98 -6.35
CA TYR A 69 2.04 -38.02 -6.66
C TYR A 69 2.86 -38.50 -5.46
N GLN A 70 3.89 -39.28 -5.74
CA GLN A 70 4.88 -39.74 -4.78
C GLN A 70 6.25 -39.15 -5.11
N TYR A 71 6.91 -38.60 -4.10
CA TYR A 71 8.27 -38.11 -4.20
C TYR A 71 9.14 -38.68 -3.08
N THR A 72 10.34 -39.10 -3.43
CA THR A 72 11.37 -39.52 -2.48
C THR A 72 12.53 -38.55 -2.64
N PHE A 73 12.90 -37.89 -1.54
CA PHE A 73 14.06 -37.00 -1.54
C PHE A 73 15.32 -37.79 -1.89
N VAL A 74 16.15 -37.14 -2.68
CA VAL A 74 17.44 -37.65 -3.14
C VAL A 74 18.55 -37.28 -2.13
N THR A 75 18.38 -36.16 -1.45
CA THR A 75 19.14 -35.77 -0.26
C THR A 75 18.83 -36.75 0.88
N ASP A 76 19.87 -37.42 1.35
CA ASP A 76 19.83 -38.14 2.63
C ASP A 76 20.04 -37.14 3.76
N ILE A 77 18.99 -36.86 4.53
CA ILE A 77 19.03 -35.87 5.62
C ILE A 77 19.91 -36.30 6.79
N ASP A 78 20.17 -37.59 6.96
CA ASP A 78 21.12 -38.08 7.98
C ASP A 78 22.56 -37.70 7.63
N ALA A 79 22.87 -37.56 6.34
CA ALA A 79 24.19 -37.17 5.84
C ALA A 79 24.34 -35.65 5.66
N ALA A 80 23.28 -34.85 5.83
CA ALA A 80 23.30 -33.41 5.57
C ALA A 80 24.36 -32.66 6.39
N ALA A 81 24.59 -33.08 7.64
CA ALA A 81 25.64 -32.51 8.49
C ALA A 81 27.07 -32.86 8.05
N ASP A 82 27.24 -33.95 7.29
CA ASP A 82 28.56 -34.40 6.83
C ASP A 82 29.02 -33.61 5.59
N PHE A 83 28.13 -33.41 4.61
CA PHE A 83 28.47 -32.70 3.36
C PHE A 83 28.10 -31.22 3.36
N ILE A 84 27.18 -30.79 4.24
CA ILE A 84 26.75 -29.40 4.48
C ILE A 84 25.95 -28.76 3.32
N TYR A 85 26.46 -28.84 2.10
CA TYR A 85 25.87 -28.24 0.90
C TYR A 85 26.29 -28.96 -0.38
N TYR A 86 25.42 -28.94 -1.39
CA TYR A 86 25.75 -29.38 -2.74
C TYR A 86 26.83 -28.47 -3.36
N GLY A 87 27.93 -29.07 -3.82
CA GLY A 87 29.13 -28.39 -4.30
C GLY A 87 30.31 -28.44 -3.32
N SER A 88 30.13 -29.07 -2.15
CA SER A 88 31.19 -29.29 -1.16
C SER A 88 32.30 -30.23 -1.64
N GLY A 89 31.98 -31.15 -2.57
CA GLY A 89 32.82 -32.26 -2.98
C GLY A 89 32.65 -33.54 -2.15
N ASP A 90 31.94 -33.45 -1.02
CA ASP A 90 31.60 -34.55 -0.14
C ASP A 90 30.10 -34.92 -0.22
N GLU A 91 29.33 -34.23 -1.07
CA GLU A 91 27.91 -34.54 -1.27
C GLU A 91 27.71 -35.97 -1.79
N PRO A 92 26.56 -36.60 -1.49
CA PRO A 92 26.20 -37.87 -2.10
C PRO A 92 26.29 -37.77 -3.63
N VAL A 93 26.60 -38.89 -4.29
CA VAL A 93 26.75 -39.02 -5.77
C VAL A 93 25.54 -38.47 -6.55
N SER A 94 24.43 -38.27 -5.85
CA SER A 94 23.19 -37.77 -6.37
C SER A 94 23.13 -36.24 -6.59
N GLY A 95 24.21 -35.46 -6.49
CA GLY A 95 24.20 -34.00 -6.70
C GLY A 95 23.43 -33.51 -7.94
N ASP A 96 23.84 -33.95 -9.12
CA ASP A 96 23.09 -33.66 -10.37
C ASP A 96 21.74 -34.37 -10.42
N GLU A 97 21.66 -35.59 -9.86
CA GLU A 97 20.44 -36.38 -9.78
C GLU A 97 19.41 -35.82 -8.80
N ALA A 98 19.77 -34.87 -7.92
CA ALA A 98 18.89 -34.13 -7.02
C ALA A 98 18.25 -32.92 -7.75
N GLY A 99 18.77 -32.57 -8.92
CA GLY A 99 18.42 -31.35 -9.63
C GLY A 99 18.88 -30.08 -8.89
N VAL A 100 19.88 -30.19 -8.00
CA VAL A 100 20.42 -29.08 -7.21
C VAL A 100 21.76 -28.67 -7.80
N GLY A 101 21.74 -27.66 -8.68
CA GLY A 101 22.99 -27.13 -9.24
C GLY A 101 23.77 -26.27 -8.25
N ASP A 102 25.09 -26.35 -8.28
CA ASP A 102 26.05 -25.70 -7.38
C ASP A 102 27.04 -24.77 -8.12
N SER A 103 28.04 -24.27 -7.42
CA SER A 103 29.15 -23.45 -7.95
C SER A 103 30.50 -23.84 -7.35
N GLY A 104 30.68 -25.10 -6.96
CA GLY A 104 31.92 -25.60 -6.35
C GLY A 104 32.11 -25.26 -4.87
N VAL A 105 33.33 -25.46 -4.37
CA VAL A 105 33.64 -25.39 -2.93
C VAL A 105 33.64 -23.95 -2.42
N LEU A 106 33.10 -23.75 -1.22
CA LEU A 106 33.11 -22.49 -0.48
C LEU A 106 34.29 -22.48 0.50
N ASP A 107 35.38 -21.80 0.14
CA ASP A 107 36.63 -21.73 0.93
C ASP A 107 37.00 -20.31 1.40
N SER A 108 36.13 -19.33 1.16
CA SER A 108 36.36 -17.95 1.58
C SER A 108 36.39 -17.79 3.11
N PRO A 109 37.08 -16.77 3.64
CA PRO A 109 37.07 -16.48 5.07
C PRO A 109 35.65 -16.39 5.67
N ALA A 110 34.71 -15.76 4.97
CA ALA A 110 33.32 -15.70 5.38
C ALA A 110 32.66 -17.10 5.43
N ALA A 111 32.91 -17.95 4.42
CA ALA A 111 32.40 -19.32 4.41
C ALA A 111 32.88 -20.11 5.63
N LEU A 112 34.18 -20.05 5.91
CA LEU A 112 34.80 -20.80 7.00
C LEU A 112 34.29 -20.36 8.39
N ALA A 113 33.79 -19.13 8.50
CA ALA A 113 33.14 -18.63 9.72
C ALA A 113 31.69 -19.11 9.86
N ILE A 114 30.95 -19.21 8.76
CA ILE A 114 29.50 -19.47 8.76
C ILE A 114 29.17 -20.96 8.69
N LEU A 115 29.85 -21.75 7.84
CA LEU A 115 29.50 -23.16 7.64
C LEU A 115 29.45 -23.99 8.94
N PRO A 116 30.36 -23.80 9.92
CA PRO A 116 30.32 -24.55 11.18
C PRO A 116 29.16 -24.18 12.11
N THR A 117 28.45 -23.07 11.86
CA THR A 117 27.33 -22.62 12.71
C THR A 117 25.99 -23.21 12.30
N LEU A 118 25.94 -23.92 11.17
CA LEU A 118 24.70 -24.51 10.64
C LEU A 118 24.33 -25.77 11.43
N ASP A 119 23.09 -25.84 11.89
CA ASP A 119 22.55 -27.02 12.56
C ASP A 119 21.87 -27.97 11.56
N LEU A 120 22.68 -28.77 10.86
CA LEU A 120 22.20 -29.69 9.82
C LEU A 120 22.00 -31.13 10.30
N ALA A 121 22.24 -31.42 11.57
CA ALA A 121 22.05 -32.77 12.10
C ALA A 121 20.56 -33.14 12.09
N TYR A 122 20.22 -34.33 11.58
CA TYR A 122 18.85 -34.81 11.68
C TYR A 122 18.45 -35.02 13.15
N ASP A 123 17.29 -34.48 13.52
CA ASP A 123 16.69 -34.66 14.84
C ASP A 123 15.25 -35.17 14.69
N PRO A 124 14.95 -36.43 14.99
CA PRO A 124 13.60 -36.97 14.84
C PRO A 124 12.58 -36.34 15.80
N ALA A 125 13.01 -35.65 16.85
CA ALA A 125 12.14 -34.97 17.80
C ALA A 125 11.85 -33.51 17.40
N ALA A 126 12.63 -32.93 16.48
CA ALA A 126 12.44 -31.56 16.02
C ALA A 126 11.27 -31.45 15.03
N LEU A 127 10.64 -30.27 15.00
CA LEU A 127 9.65 -29.95 13.99
C LEU A 127 10.31 -29.81 12.62
N HIS A 128 9.71 -30.44 11.60
CA HIS A 128 10.11 -30.38 10.21
C HIS A 128 8.99 -29.79 9.35
N ARG A 129 9.38 -29.13 8.26
CA ARG A 129 8.49 -28.68 7.19
C ARG A 129 8.95 -29.24 5.85
N ILE A 130 7.99 -29.71 5.06
CA ILE A 130 8.17 -29.96 3.63
C ILE A 130 7.33 -28.95 2.86
N SER A 131 7.92 -28.35 1.82
CA SER A 131 7.21 -27.52 0.85
C SER A 131 7.28 -28.09 -0.55
N VAL A 132 6.17 -27.98 -1.29
CA VAL A 132 6.03 -28.36 -2.69
C VAL A 132 5.62 -27.14 -3.49
N VAL A 133 6.38 -26.84 -4.54
CA VAL A 133 6.12 -25.69 -5.42
C VAL A 133 6.00 -26.14 -6.86
N SER A 134 4.97 -25.66 -7.56
CA SER A 134 4.84 -25.92 -8.99
C SER A 134 5.96 -25.23 -9.79
N ARG A 135 6.55 -25.96 -10.74
CA ARG A 135 7.41 -25.39 -11.78
C ARG A 135 6.84 -25.58 -13.18
N THR A 136 5.63 -26.11 -13.28
CA THR A 136 4.88 -26.26 -14.52
C THR A 136 4.40 -24.88 -14.99
N SER A 137 4.57 -24.58 -16.27
CA SER A 137 4.16 -23.27 -16.81
C SER A 137 2.64 -23.13 -16.73
N GLY A 138 2.15 -21.96 -16.29
CA GLY A 138 0.72 -21.68 -16.17
C GLY A 138 0.03 -22.37 -14.99
N GLN A 139 0.77 -23.06 -14.12
CA GLN A 139 0.25 -23.57 -12.86
C GLN A 139 1.02 -22.99 -11.69
N ARG A 140 0.28 -22.50 -10.70
CA ARG A 140 0.80 -21.82 -9.53
C ARG A 140 0.16 -22.45 -8.30
N TYR A 141 0.97 -23.16 -7.51
CA TYR A 141 0.58 -23.62 -6.19
C TYR A 141 1.81 -23.76 -5.29
N ASN A 142 1.63 -23.52 -3.99
CA ASN A 142 2.54 -23.87 -2.92
C ASN A 142 1.77 -24.75 -1.94
N ALA A 143 2.34 -25.88 -1.54
CA ALA A 143 1.79 -26.72 -0.48
C ALA A 143 2.84 -26.91 0.59
N ASN A 144 2.45 -26.77 1.86
CA ASN A 144 3.35 -26.84 3.00
C ASN A 144 2.74 -27.78 4.05
N ILE A 145 3.57 -28.61 4.68
CA ILE A 145 3.13 -29.46 5.77
C ILE A 145 4.19 -29.54 6.86
N ASP A 146 3.75 -29.44 8.10
CA ASP A 146 4.60 -29.60 9.28
C ASP A 146 4.44 -31.01 9.85
N PHE A 147 5.51 -31.53 10.44
CA PHE A 147 5.48 -32.83 11.12
C PHE A 147 6.67 -32.96 12.08
N VAL A 148 6.51 -33.81 13.09
CA VAL A 148 7.63 -34.30 13.90
C VAL A 148 7.90 -35.74 13.50
N PRO A 149 9.10 -36.09 12.99
CA PRO A 149 9.36 -37.43 12.47
C PRO A 149 9.06 -38.57 13.47
N ALA A 150 9.35 -38.37 14.75
CA ALA A 150 9.08 -39.34 15.82
C ALA A 150 7.58 -39.57 16.07
N ASP A 151 6.71 -38.62 15.70
CA ASP A 151 5.27 -38.65 15.92
C ASP A 151 4.47 -39.06 14.67
N LEU A 152 5.15 -39.38 13.57
CA LEU A 152 4.52 -39.88 12.35
C LEU A 152 3.65 -41.13 12.65
N PRO A 153 2.47 -41.25 12.03
CA PRO A 153 2.00 -40.52 10.85
C PRO A 153 1.24 -39.21 11.14
N THR A 154 1.32 -38.65 12.35
CA THR A 154 0.66 -37.38 12.68
C THR A 154 1.27 -36.24 11.88
N LEU A 155 0.43 -35.47 11.18
CA LEU A 155 0.81 -34.28 10.44
C LEU A 155 0.21 -33.05 11.12
N LEU A 156 0.89 -31.92 10.98
CA LEU A 156 0.54 -30.64 11.60
C LEU A 156 0.28 -29.59 10.51
N PRO A 157 -0.66 -28.65 10.73
CA PRO A 157 -0.80 -27.51 9.85
C PRO A 157 0.49 -26.66 9.85
N PRO A 158 0.86 -26.01 8.74
CA PRO A 158 2.13 -25.29 8.60
C PRO A 158 2.14 -23.92 9.32
N THR A 159 1.76 -23.89 10.59
CA THR A 159 1.53 -22.66 11.37
C THR A 159 2.55 -22.45 12.49
N SER A 160 3.50 -23.37 12.64
CA SER A 160 4.55 -23.30 13.66
C SER A 160 5.69 -22.39 13.20
N ASN A 161 6.29 -21.66 14.14
CA ASN A 161 7.35 -20.68 13.88
C ASN A 161 6.99 -19.71 12.74
N LEU A 162 5.72 -19.34 12.67
CA LEU A 162 5.15 -18.44 11.66
C LEU A 162 5.04 -17.04 12.29
N VAL A 163 6.16 -16.30 12.29
CA VAL A 163 6.29 -14.97 12.92
C VAL A 163 5.52 -13.88 12.15
N ALA A 164 5.42 -14.01 10.84
CA ALA A 164 4.56 -13.22 9.97
C ALA A 164 3.73 -14.17 9.10
N THR A 165 2.48 -13.81 8.84
CA THR A 165 1.53 -14.67 8.11
C THR A 165 1.46 -14.29 6.64
N THR A 166 1.08 -15.23 5.78
CA THR A 166 0.89 -14.96 4.35
C THR A 166 -0.18 -13.88 4.16
N GLU A 167 -1.28 -13.94 4.91
CA GLU A 167 -2.38 -12.98 4.87
C GLU A 167 -1.95 -11.57 5.27
N SER A 168 -1.04 -11.43 6.23
CA SER A 168 -0.48 -10.11 6.62
C SER A 168 0.28 -9.46 5.46
N CYS A 169 1.08 -10.23 4.71
CA CYS A 169 1.69 -9.75 3.47
C CYS A 169 0.63 -9.47 2.39
N GLY A 170 -0.42 -10.29 2.38
CA GLY A 170 -1.57 -10.23 1.47
C GLY A 170 -2.37 -8.94 1.55
N ALA A 171 -2.28 -8.24 2.67
CA ALA A 171 -2.85 -6.91 2.84
C ALA A 171 -2.46 -5.96 1.69
N CYS A 172 -1.19 -6.01 1.27
CA CYS A 172 -0.66 -5.19 0.18
C CYS A 172 -0.28 -5.97 -1.08
N HIS A 173 0.17 -7.21 -0.93
CA HIS A 173 0.72 -8.01 -2.02
C HIS A 173 -0.24 -9.09 -2.53
N GLY A 174 -1.36 -9.33 -1.85
CA GLY A 174 -2.30 -10.41 -2.17
C GLY A 174 -3.25 -10.07 -3.31
N ASN A 175 -3.82 -11.11 -3.91
CA ASN A 175 -5.01 -10.99 -4.75
C ASN A 175 -6.21 -10.58 -3.87
N SER A 176 -7.10 -9.74 -4.41
CA SER A 176 -8.30 -9.24 -3.72
C SER A 176 -9.28 -10.36 -3.36
N ALA A 177 -9.37 -11.41 -4.19
CA ALA A 177 -10.22 -12.58 -3.98
C ALA A 177 -9.60 -13.59 -2.99
N ASP A 178 -8.27 -13.66 -2.91
CA ASP A 178 -7.54 -14.51 -1.96
C ASP A 178 -6.26 -13.82 -1.49
N ARG A 179 -6.29 -13.27 -0.27
CA ARG A 179 -5.16 -12.58 0.34
C ARG A 179 -3.98 -13.51 0.64
N ALA A 180 -4.19 -14.83 0.67
CA ALA A 180 -3.11 -15.80 0.80
C ALA A 180 -2.38 -16.07 -0.54
N ASP A 181 -2.91 -15.61 -1.66
CA ASP A 181 -2.26 -15.69 -2.98
C ASP A 181 -1.44 -14.42 -3.25
N LEU A 182 -0.29 -14.28 -2.57
CA LEU A 182 0.63 -13.15 -2.78
C LEU A 182 1.05 -13.05 -4.24
N TYR A 183 1.19 -11.87 -4.82
CA TYR A 183 1.56 -11.66 -6.21
C TYR A 183 2.88 -10.90 -6.31
N PHE A 184 3.93 -11.60 -6.74
CA PHE A 184 5.27 -11.06 -6.93
C PHE A 184 5.78 -11.32 -8.36
N PRO A 185 5.37 -10.50 -9.35
CA PRO A 185 5.65 -10.78 -10.77
C PRO A 185 7.14 -10.83 -11.07
N ASN A 186 7.94 -10.04 -10.35
CA ASN A 186 9.38 -9.89 -10.56
C ASN A 186 10.24 -10.80 -9.66
N VAL A 187 9.63 -11.59 -8.76
CA VAL A 187 10.36 -12.44 -7.80
C VAL A 187 10.06 -13.91 -8.09
N HIS A 188 11.11 -14.71 -8.31
CA HIS A 188 11.01 -16.15 -8.57
C HIS A 188 10.02 -16.57 -9.68
N SER A 189 9.77 -15.68 -10.65
CA SER A 189 8.74 -15.84 -11.70
C SER A 189 7.34 -16.04 -11.12
N ASN A 190 7.02 -15.37 -10.02
CA ASN A 190 5.75 -15.44 -9.31
C ASN A 190 5.37 -16.84 -8.77
N ARG A 191 6.31 -17.79 -8.70
CA ARG A 191 5.98 -19.19 -8.32
C ARG A 191 5.88 -19.45 -6.82
N ARG A 192 6.46 -18.57 -6.00
CA ARG A 192 6.57 -18.75 -4.54
C ARG A 192 5.83 -17.60 -3.89
N TYR A 193 4.83 -17.92 -3.07
CA TYR A 193 3.86 -16.92 -2.62
C TYR A 193 3.30 -17.18 -1.22
N THR A 194 3.77 -18.20 -0.52
CA THR A 194 3.37 -18.48 0.87
C THR A 194 4.55 -18.23 1.79
N MET A 195 4.32 -17.56 2.92
CA MET A 195 5.35 -17.31 3.93
C MET A 195 5.95 -18.62 4.45
N GLU A 196 5.11 -19.64 4.56
CA GLU A 196 5.47 -20.98 5.01
C GLU A 196 6.56 -21.61 4.14
N ASN A 197 6.53 -21.33 2.83
CA ASN A 197 7.56 -21.75 1.87
C ASN A 197 8.75 -20.80 1.88
N CYS A 198 8.52 -19.48 1.91
CA CYS A 198 9.57 -18.45 1.90
C CYS A 198 10.61 -18.72 2.99
N VAL A 199 10.19 -18.98 4.23
CA VAL A 199 11.08 -19.17 5.38
C VAL A 199 11.92 -20.46 5.31
N THR A 200 11.51 -21.47 4.52
CA THR A 200 12.33 -22.67 4.31
C THR A 200 13.59 -22.36 3.49
N CYS A 201 13.54 -21.34 2.63
CA CYS A 201 14.65 -20.90 1.79
C CYS A 201 15.33 -19.65 2.33
N HIS A 202 14.56 -18.64 2.74
CA HIS A 202 15.06 -17.38 3.31
C HIS A 202 15.27 -17.55 4.81
N ASN A 203 16.13 -18.49 5.16
CA ASN A 203 16.59 -18.74 6.51
C ASN A 203 17.97 -18.08 6.77
N PRO A 204 18.45 -18.03 8.02
CA PRO A 204 19.74 -17.44 8.38
C PRO A 204 20.96 -18.01 7.66
N GLY A 205 20.87 -19.23 7.11
CA GLY A 205 21.91 -19.85 6.29
C GLY A 205 21.89 -19.42 4.81
N THR A 206 21.26 -18.31 4.44
CA THR A 206 21.04 -17.92 3.04
C THR A 206 21.53 -16.52 2.71
N PHE A 207 22.37 -16.44 1.68
CA PHE A 207 23.10 -15.22 1.33
C PHE A 207 22.93 -14.80 -0.14
N SER A 208 23.23 -13.53 -0.43
CA SER A 208 23.26 -12.99 -1.79
C SER A 208 24.68 -12.95 -2.35
N SER A 209 24.95 -13.71 -3.40
CA SER A 209 26.26 -13.73 -4.06
C SER A 209 26.71 -12.34 -4.56
N LEU A 210 25.80 -11.61 -5.22
CA LEU A 210 26.09 -10.29 -5.83
C LEU A 210 26.43 -9.21 -4.81
N ASP A 211 25.87 -9.33 -3.60
CA ASP A 211 26.00 -8.33 -2.54
C ASP A 211 27.03 -8.77 -1.48
N SER A 212 27.74 -9.88 -1.73
CA SER A 212 28.75 -10.47 -0.83
C SER A 212 30.17 -10.32 -1.36
N SER A 213 31.13 -10.37 -0.42
CA SER A 213 32.57 -10.45 -0.66
C SER A 213 33.16 -11.72 -0.02
N ASP A 214 34.44 -12.00 -0.26
CA ASP A 214 35.12 -13.15 0.35
C ASP A 214 35.21 -13.05 1.89
N THR A 215 35.16 -11.83 2.43
CA THR A 215 35.30 -11.56 3.87
C THR A 215 33.98 -11.30 4.58
N GLU A 216 32.90 -11.06 3.84
CA GLU A 216 31.60 -10.72 4.40
C GLU A 216 30.48 -11.15 3.45
N TRP A 217 29.55 -11.97 3.94
CA TRP A 217 28.39 -12.42 3.17
C TRP A 217 27.15 -11.63 3.57
N ALA A 218 26.45 -11.07 2.58
CA ALA A 218 25.21 -10.34 2.78
C ALA A 218 24.03 -11.30 3.00
N PRO A 219 23.43 -11.32 4.22
CA PRO A 219 22.31 -12.20 4.52
C PRO A 219 21.05 -11.75 3.78
N ILE A 220 20.24 -12.73 3.38
CA ILE A 220 18.93 -12.51 2.78
C ILE A 220 17.88 -13.43 3.43
N ASP A 221 18.06 -13.70 4.72
CA ASP A 221 17.02 -14.33 5.52
C ASP A 221 15.75 -13.46 5.53
N MET A 222 14.63 -14.06 5.92
CA MET A 222 13.32 -13.42 5.82
C MET A 222 13.24 -12.13 6.64
N THR A 223 13.91 -12.06 7.79
CA THR A 223 13.92 -10.88 8.66
C THR A 223 14.70 -9.75 8.00
N THR A 224 15.97 -10.02 7.63
CA THR A 224 16.84 -9.03 7.00
C THR A 224 16.25 -8.48 5.71
N MET A 225 15.84 -9.38 4.82
CA MET A 225 15.34 -9.01 3.49
C MET A 225 14.06 -8.19 3.60
N THR A 226 13.10 -8.60 4.43
CA THR A 226 11.81 -7.90 4.53
C THR A 226 11.97 -6.53 5.13
N HIS A 227 12.65 -6.40 6.26
CA HIS A 227 12.81 -5.12 6.92
C HIS A 227 13.56 -4.13 6.02
N LYS A 228 14.71 -4.52 5.46
CA LYS A 228 15.52 -3.62 4.62
C LYS A 228 14.83 -3.21 3.31
N ILE A 229 13.91 -4.02 2.77
CA ILE A 229 13.11 -3.64 1.60
C ILE A 229 12.05 -2.58 1.94
N HIS A 230 11.46 -2.64 3.14
CA HIS A 230 10.31 -1.79 3.51
C HIS A 230 10.70 -0.56 4.34
N VAL A 231 11.94 -0.49 4.85
CA VAL A 231 12.47 0.73 5.45
C VAL A 231 13.07 1.60 4.35
N ASP A 232 12.31 2.63 3.94
CA ASP A 232 12.68 3.62 2.93
C ASP A 232 14.05 4.28 3.24
N GLY A 233 14.84 4.58 2.21
CA GLY A 233 16.00 5.47 2.30
C GLY A 233 17.37 4.86 2.67
N ASN A 234 17.47 3.56 2.96
CA ASN A 234 18.73 2.95 3.42
C ASN A 234 19.66 2.40 2.32
N GLY A 235 19.39 2.71 1.04
CA GLY A 235 20.25 2.28 -0.08
C GLY A 235 20.34 0.76 -0.26
N TYR A 236 19.37 0.01 0.26
CA TYR A 236 19.40 -1.45 0.22
C TYR A 236 19.34 -1.95 -1.22
N GLN A 237 20.35 -2.74 -1.61
CA GLN A 237 20.42 -3.38 -2.91
C GLN A 237 20.37 -4.89 -2.73
N LEU A 238 19.65 -5.54 -3.64
CA LEU A 238 19.61 -6.99 -3.71
C LEU A 238 19.69 -7.41 -5.17
N ARG A 239 20.73 -8.17 -5.51
CA ARG A 239 21.00 -8.65 -6.89
C ARG A 239 21.08 -7.54 -7.93
N GLY A 240 21.69 -6.41 -7.56
CA GLY A 240 21.82 -5.23 -8.44
C GLY A 240 20.49 -4.53 -8.74
N LYS A 241 19.44 -4.82 -7.95
CA LYS A 241 18.21 -4.03 -7.92
C LYS A 241 18.26 -3.13 -6.70
N ASP A 242 17.96 -1.87 -6.93
CA ASP A 242 17.83 -0.87 -5.88
C ASP A 242 16.42 -0.94 -5.29
N TYR A 243 16.34 -1.14 -3.99
CA TYR A 243 15.09 -1.14 -3.23
C TYR A 243 14.91 0.14 -2.41
N SER A 244 15.85 1.09 -2.50
CA SER A 244 15.70 2.41 -1.84
C SER A 244 14.58 3.27 -2.44
N THR A 245 14.03 2.89 -3.59
CA THR A 245 12.85 3.53 -4.20
C THR A 245 11.53 2.89 -3.76
N VAL A 246 11.56 1.93 -2.83
CA VAL A 246 10.34 1.38 -2.24
C VAL A 246 9.79 2.37 -1.22
N HIS A 247 8.71 3.03 -1.58
CA HIS A 247 7.99 3.93 -0.70
C HIS A 247 6.94 3.14 0.09
N TYR A 248 7.26 2.80 1.34
CA TYR A 248 6.32 2.09 2.21
C TYR A 248 5.09 2.96 2.48
N PRO A 249 3.86 2.46 2.26
CA PRO A 249 2.65 3.28 2.21
C PRO A 249 2.18 3.83 3.57
N GLN A 250 2.88 3.50 4.65
CA GLN A 250 2.51 3.81 6.03
C GLN A 250 3.74 3.96 6.93
N SER A 251 3.53 4.20 8.24
CA SER A 251 4.63 4.20 9.22
C SER A 251 5.25 2.81 9.38
N VAL A 252 6.58 2.73 9.31
CA VAL A 252 7.34 1.49 9.62
C VAL A 252 7.22 1.06 11.09
N ALA A 253 6.75 1.95 11.97
CA ALA A 253 6.47 1.62 13.36
C ALA A 253 5.18 0.81 13.55
N ASN A 254 4.34 0.66 12.51
CA ASN A 254 3.12 -0.14 12.55
C ASN A 254 3.43 -1.64 12.43
N CYS A 255 4.16 -2.19 13.42
CA CYS A 255 4.69 -3.55 13.40
C CYS A 255 3.61 -4.59 13.12
N LEU A 256 2.39 -4.38 13.65
CA LEU A 256 1.30 -5.34 13.51
C LEU A 256 0.90 -5.57 12.05
N THR A 257 1.16 -4.63 11.13
CA THR A 257 0.88 -4.82 9.70
C THR A 257 1.48 -6.11 9.14
N CYS A 258 2.67 -6.49 9.62
CA CYS A 258 3.31 -7.76 9.27
C CYS A 258 3.21 -8.78 10.42
N HIS A 259 3.32 -8.30 11.66
CA HIS A 259 3.35 -9.13 12.85
C HIS A 259 1.98 -9.20 13.53
N ASP A 260 1.13 -10.11 13.04
CA ASP A 260 -0.22 -10.34 13.57
C ASP A 260 -1.25 -9.24 13.21
N ASN A 261 -1.33 -8.92 11.91
CA ASN A 261 -2.14 -7.84 11.35
C ASN A 261 -3.60 -7.91 11.79
N ASN A 262 -4.06 -6.82 12.41
CA ASN A 262 -5.42 -6.73 12.94
C ASN A 262 -6.47 -6.43 11.88
N ARG A 263 -6.05 -6.10 10.64
CA ARG A 263 -6.93 -5.93 9.48
C ARG A 263 -7.08 -7.21 8.65
N MET A 264 -6.26 -8.23 8.91
CA MET A 264 -6.24 -9.46 8.10
C MET A 264 -6.69 -10.68 8.92
N PRO A 265 -7.24 -11.72 8.26
CA PRO A 265 -7.51 -12.99 8.91
C PRO A 265 -6.22 -13.60 9.49
N LYS A 266 -6.35 -14.22 10.66
CA LYS A 266 -5.25 -14.92 11.33
C LYS A 266 -5.39 -16.43 11.09
N PRO A 267 -4.32 -17.14 10.70
CA PRO A 267 -4.40 -18.57 10.43
C PRO A 267 -4.72 -19.37 11.70
N GLU A 268 -5.64 -20.33 11.58
CA GLU A 268 -6.04 -21.20 12.68
C GLU A 268 -4.88 -22.09 13.13
N GLY A 269 -4.68 -22.23 14.44
CA GLY A 269 -3.62 -23.09 15.01
C GLY A 269 -2.26 -22.39 15.21
N ARG A 270 -2.09 -21.16 14.72
CA ARG A 270 -0.91 -20.33 15.02
C ARG A 270 -0.80 -20.06 16.52
N SER A 271 0.41 -20.23 17.05
CA SER A 271 0.66 -20.02 18.48
C SER A 271 0.66 -18.53 18.86
N ALA A 272 0.26 -18.20 20.09
CA ALA A 272 0.37 -16.84 20.61
C ALA A 272 1.84 -16.39 20.73
N GLU A 273 2.77 -17.33 20.97
CA GLU A 273 4.20 -17.05 21.05
C GLU A 273 4.74 -16.55 19.71
N ASP A 274 4.37 -17.17 18.60
CA ASP A 274 4.79 -16.75 17.26
C ASP A 274 4.14 -15.41 16.86
N ALA A 275 2.92 -15.13 17.34
CA ALA A 275 2.24 -13.86 17.10
C ALA A 275 2.97 -12.66 17.71
N VAL A 276 3.62 -12.83 18.86
CA VAL A 276 4.35 -11.76 19.58
C VAL A 276 5.87 -11.91 19.52
N ALA A 277 6.39 -12.82 18.69
CA ALA A 277 7.82 -13.11 18.58
C ALA A 277 8.67 -11.86 18.30
N PHE A 278 8.14 -10.89 17.56
CA PHE A 278 8.82 -9.60 17.29
C PHE A 278 9.09 -8.76 18.54
N GLN A 279 8.34 -8.98 19.63
CA GLN A 279 8.53 -8.31 20.92
C GLN A 279 9.32 -9.17 21.91
N THR A 280 9.16 -10.50 21.84
CA THR A 280 9.72 -11.44 22.82
C THR A 280 11.06 -12.03 22.40
N ARG A 281 11.45 -11.89 21.13
CA ARG A 281 12.72 -12.38 20.56
C ARG A 281 13.57 -11.24 19.97
N PRO A 282 13.81 -10.12 20.68
CA PRO A 282 14.65 -9.04 20.15
C PRO A 282 16.10 -9.51 19.97
N SER A 283 16.71 -9.14 18.85
CA SER A 283 18.10 -9.47 18.53
C SER A 283 18.79 -8.30 17.82
N ALA A 284 20.12 -8.25 17.94
CA ALA A 284 20.91 -7.23 17.27
C ALA A 284 20.71 -7.28 15.74
N ASP A 285 20.60 -8.49 15.20
CA ASP A 285 20.39 -8.74 13.77
C ASP A 285 19.02 -8.27 13.28
N ALA A 286 17.96 -8.43 14.08
CA ALA A 286 16.62 -8.01 13.69
C ALA A 286 16.41 -6.49 13.87
N CYS A 287 16.90 -5.90 14.96
CA CYS A 287 16.73 -4.47 15.22
C CYS A 287 17.63 -3.62 14.30
N GLY A 288 18.84 -4.10 14.00
CA GLY A 288 19.82 -3.41 13.15
C GLY A 288 19.41 -3.32 11.67
N THR A 289 18.34 -4.00 11.23
CA THR A 289 17.82 -3.84 9.87
C THR A 289 17.10 -2.51 9.67
N CYS A 290 16.58 -1.93 10.75
CA CYS A 290 15.85 -0.66 10.75
C CYS A 290 16.64 0.43 11.49
N HIS A 291 17.22 0.07 12.64
CA HIS A 291 18.05 0.95 13.46
C HIS A 291 19.51 0.88 12.99
N VAL A 292 19.79 1.51 11.87
CA VAL A 292 21.16 1.65 11.33
C VAL A 292 21.89 2.81 12.00
N GLU A 293 23.22 2.82 11.91
CA GLU A 293 24.04 3.96 12.34
C GLU A 293 23.58 5.23 11.62
N THR A 294 23.27 6.26 12.40
CA THR A 294 23.00 7.61 11.92
C THR A 294 23.90 8.58 12.67
N ASP A 295 24.05 9.81 12.16
CA ASP A 295 24.79 10.88 12.86
C ASP A 295 24.24 11.16 14.28
N GLU A 296 23.00 10.73 14.58
CA GLU A 296 22.28 10.96 15.84
C GLU A 296 22.19 9.72 16.74
N PHE A 297 22.44 8.53 16.20
CA PHE A 297 22.37 7.26 16.91
C PHE A 297 23.40 6.27 16.35
N ASP A 298 24.39 5.94 17.19
CA ASP A 298 25.40 4.93 16.90
C ASP A 298 24.94 3.59 17.50
N TYR A 299 24.33 2.76 16.64
CA TYR A 299 23.85 1.43 17.01
C TYR A 299 24.97 0.50 17.47
N ASP A 300 26.17 0.64 16.89
CA ASP A 300 27.34 -0.17 17.24
C ASP A 300 27.90 0.20 18.63
N SER A 301 27.70 1.45 19.07
CA SER A 301 28.00 1.90 20.42
C SER A 301 26.90 1.58 21.45
N HIS A 302 25.72 1.15 21.00
CA HIS A 302 24.68 0.68 21.91
C HIS A 302 25.20 -0.56 22.65
N PHE A 303 24.90 -0.66 23.95
CA PHE A 303 25.44 -1.66 24.90
C PHE A 303 25.23 -3.14 24.50
N SER A 304 24.62 -3.42 23.35
CA SER A 304 24.09 -4.72 22.94
C SER A 304 24.57 -5.27 21.59
N ALA A 305 25.48 -4.60 20.87
CA ALA A 305 26.03 -5.19 19.64
C ALA A 305 26.73 -6.54 19.94
N GLY A 306 26.10 -7.65 19.54
CA GLY A 306 26.55 -9.02 19.83
C GLY A 306 26.12 -9.63 21.18
N SER A 307 25.13 -9.05 21.88
CA SER A 307 24.57 -9.63 23.12
C SER A 307 23.41 -10.60 22.84
N GLU A 308 23.27 -11.63 23.67
CA GLU A 308 22.15 -12.59 23.61
C GLU A 308 20.79 -11.88 23.84
N THR A 309 19.71 -12.42 23.26
CA THR A 309 18.33 -11.89 23.40
C THR A 309 17.93 -11.58 24.85
N ALA A 310 18.37 -12.38 25.82
CA ALA A 310 18.06 -12.18 27.24
C ALA A 310 18.55 -10.82 27.77
N ALA A 311 19.66 -10.28 27.25
CA ALA A 311 20.17 -8.96 27.61
C ALA A 311 19.27 -7.84 27.08
N CYS A 312 18.75 -7.99 25.86
CA CYS A 312 17.83 -7.04 25.23
C CYS A 312 16.53 -6.90 26.05
N LEU A 313 15.97 -8.02 26.50
CA LEU A 313 14.70 -8.07 27.23
C LEU A 313 14.71 -7.33 28.58
N VAL A 314 15.89 -7.06 29.16
CA VAL A 314 16.00 -6.25 30.39
C VAL A 314 15.44 -4.85 30.20
N CYS A 315 15.67 -4.26 29.03
CA CYS A 315 15.22 -2.90 28.69
C CYS A 315 14.06 -2.90 27.71
N HIS A 316 14.02 -3.86 26.78
CA HIS A 316 13.08 -3.91 25.66
C HIS A 316 12.00 -5.00 25.77
N GLY A 317 12.01 -5.79 26.84
CA GLY A 317 10.97 -6.79 27.09
C GLY A 317 9.63 -6.18 27.50
N GLU A 318 8.58 -6.99 27.50
CA GLU A 318 7.23 -6.57 27.88
C GLU A 318 7.21 -5.87 29.27
N GLY A 319 6.55 -4.72 29.34
CA GLY A 319 6.43 -3.94 30.57
C GLY A 319 7.70 -3.21 31.02
N ALA A 320 8.84 -3.42 30.36
CA ALA A 320 10.07 -2.68 30.64
C ALA A 320 9.91 -1.18 30.31
N PHE A 321 10.92 -0.39 30.70
CA PHE A 321 10.87 1.06 30.50
C PHE A 321 11.05 1.47 29.04
N ALA A 322 11.69 0.62 28.22
CA ALA A 322 11.93 0.82 26.80
C ALA A 322 11.36 -0.32 25.94
N SER A 323 10.23 -0.89 26.38
CA SER A 323 9.58 -2.01 25.70
C SER A 323 9.18 -1.65 24.26
N VAL A 324 9.27 -2.63 23.36
CA VAL A 324 9.02 -2.43 21.92
C VAL A 324 7.63 -1.81 21.67
N ASP A 325 6.62 -2.31 22.37
CA ASP A 325 5.22 -1.87 22.31
C ASP A 325 4.96 -0.47 22.86
N LYS A 326 5.87 0.12 23.64
CA LYS A 326 5.75 1.51 24.13
C LYS A 326 6.48 2.54 23.27
N PHE A 327 7.50 2.11 22.54
CA PHE A 327 8.36 3.02 21.76
C PHE A 327 8.02 3.04 20.26
N HIS A 328 7.30 2.05 19.76
CA HIS A 328 6.80 2.01 18.37
C HIS A 328 5.32 2.41 18.27
N ILE A 329 4.85 3.26 19.17
CA ILE A 329 3.47 3.78 19.17
C ILE A 329 3.34 5.08 18.40
N SER A 330 2.12 5.39 17.95
CA SER A 330 1.77 6.68 17.35
C SER A 330 0.91 7.52 18.29
N ASN A 331 0.91 8.83 18.06
CA ASN A 331 0.01 9.73 18.77
C ASN A 331 -1.46 9.49 18.39
N SER A 332 -1.71 9.00 17.17
CA SER A 332 -3.03 8.59 16.67
C SER A 332 -3.16 7.07 16.83
N SER A 333 -4.28 6.59 17.36
CA SER A 333 -4.55 5.14 17.43
C SER A 333 -5.01 4.63 16.08
N THR A 334 -4.47 3.49 15.64
CA THR A 334 -4.88 2.80 14.42
C THR A 334 -4.97 1.28 14.67
N PRO A 335 -5.71 0.48 13.88
CA PRO A 335 -5.79 -0.97 14.08
C PRO A 335 -4.47 -1.71 14.25
N ASN A 336 -3.44 -1.36 13.47
CA ASN A 336 -2.09 -1.93 13.52
C ASN A 336 -1.10 -1.11 14.40
N ASN A 337 -1.56 -0.04 15.03
CA ASN A 337 -0.85 0.69 16.09
C ASN A 337 -1.84 1.22 17.13
N PRO A 338 -2.47 0.33 17.93
CA PRO A 338 -3.62 0.69 18.75
C PRO A 338 -3.26 1.38 20.07
N LEU A 339 -1.97 1.36 20.45
CA LEU A 339 -1.50 1.97 21.68
C LEU A 339 -1.16 3.44 21.43
N GLN A 340 -1.46 4.29 22.40
CA GLN A 340 -1.14 5.72 22.40
C GLN A 340 -0.38 6.08 23.68
N PRO A 341 0.37 7.18 23.70
CA PRO A 341 1.00 7.66 24.93
C PRO A 341 -0.03 7.95 26.03
N ASP A 342 0.36 7.76 27.29
CA ASP A 342 -0.54 7.97 28.44
C ASP A 342 -1.21 9.36 28.41
N GLY A 343 -2.54 9.38 28.53
CA GLY A 343 -3.35 10.59 28.55
C GLY A 343 -3.68 11.17 27.16
N PHE A 344 -3.28 10.50 26.07
CA PHE A 344 -3.80 10.79 24.75
C PHE A 344 -5.17 10.14 24.55
N VAL A 345 -6.01 10.77 23.74
CA VAL A 345 -7.33 10.26 23.31
C VAL A 345 -7.39 10.20 21.79
N GLN A 346 -8.19 9.28 21.25
CA GLN A 346 -8.51 9.23 19.84
C GLN A 346 -9.82 9.97 19.57
N PHE A 347 -9.85 10.80 18.53
CA PHE A 347 -11.04 11.55 18.16
C PHE A 347 -11.81 10.88 17.01
N GLU A 348 -13.11 11.17 16.97
CA GLU A 348 -14.02 10.81 15.89
C GLU A 348 -15.01 11.97 15.63
N TYR A 349 -15.30 12.24 14.36
CA TYR A 349 -16.39 13.15 13.98
C TYR A 349 -17.63 12.33 13.64
N GLU A 350 -18.81 12.81 14.05
CA GLU A 350 -20.08 12.23 13.62
C GLU A 350 -21.03 13.32 13.13
N ILE A 351 -21.71 13.06 12.02
CA ILE A 351 -22.76 13.92 11.49
C ILE A 351 -24.10 13.21 11.70
N ASP A 352 -24.94 13.75 12.57
CA ASP A 352 -26.26 13.20 12.88
C ASP A 352 -27.27 13.51 11.77
N SER A 353 -27.20 14.72 11.19
CA SER A 353 -28.13 15.14 10.13
C SER A 353 -27.60 16.31 9.32
N VAL A 354 -27.92 16.34 8.03
CA VAL A 354 -27.79 17.51 7.15
C VAL A 354 -29.16 17.78 6.53
N THR A 355 -29.71 18.97 6.74
CA THR A 355 -31.01 19.37 6.17
C THR A 355 -30.87 20.70 5.43
N VAL A 356 -31.81 21.00 4.53
CA VAL A 356 -31.82 22.26 3.77
C VAL A 356 -33.17 22.94 3.98
N ASN A 357 -33.15 24.25 4.24
CA ASN A 357 -34.37 25.04 4.39
C ASN A 357 -34.91 25.55 3.04
N ASP A 358 -36.06 26.25 3.06
CA ASP A 358 -36.71 26.80 1.86
C ASP A 358 -35.85 27.83 1.09
N ALA A 359 -34.78 28.35 1.69
CA ALA A 359 -33.83 29.28 1.08
C ALA A 359 -32.56 28.57 0.56
N ASN A 360 -32.60 27.23 0.41
CA ASN A 360 -31.47 26.38 0.05
C ASN A 360 -30.29 26.43 1.03
N GLN A 361 -30.51 26.82 2.28
CA GLN A 361 -29.45 26.93 3.27
C GLN A 361 -29.32 25.65 4.10
N PRO A 362 -28.11 25.06 4.22
CA PRO A 362 -27.90 23.88 5.04
C PRO A 362 -28.00 24.17 6.55
N ILE A 363 -28.50 23.18 7.29
CA ILE A 363 -28.49 23.09 8.75
C ILE A 363 -27.94 21.71 9.11
N VAL A 364 -26.85 21.68 9.87
CA VAL A 364 -26.11 20.45 10.21
C VAL A 364 -26.15 20.22 11.70
N THR A 365 -26.38 18.98 12.12
CA THR A 365 -26.18 18.53 13.49
C THR A 365 -25.02 17.53 13.51
N PHE A 366 -24.03 17.76 14.37
CA PHE A 366 -22.81 16.96 14.44
C PHE A 366 -22.26 16.90 15.87
N ARG A 367 -21.33 15.98 16.11
CA ARG A 367 -20.55 15.92 17.36
C ARG A 367 -19.10 15.53 17.11
N LEU A 368 -18.25 15.91 18.06
CA LEU A 368 -16.87 15.43 18.21
C LEU A 368 -16.86 14.47 19.38
N LEU A 369 -16.31 13.28 19.18
CA LEU A 369 -16.09 12.29 20.24
C LEU A 369 -14.60 12.22 20.58
N ALA A 370 -14.29 11.96 21.84
CA ALA A 370 -12.96 11.56 22.32
C ALA A 370 -13.11 10.21 23.05
N ASP A 371 -12.47 9.17 22.53
CA ASP A 371 -12.61 7.77 22.98
C ASP A 371 -14.09 7.32 23.11
N GLY A 372 -14.93 7.75 22.15
CA GLY A 372 -16.36 7.45 22.10
C GLY A 372 -17.25 8.34 22.96
N GLU A 373 -16.69 9.25 23.76
CA GLU A 373 -17.46 10.17 24.61
C GLU A 373 -17.60 11.56 23.96
N PRO A 374 -18.80 12.19 23.97
CA PRO A 374 -18.99 13.50 23.38
C PRO A 374 -18.16 14.63 24.02
N VAL A 375 -17.54 15.45 23.18
CA VAL A 375 -16.77 16.64 23.56
C VAL A 375 -17.64 17.89 23.43
N ASP A 376 -17.76 18.65 24.51
CA ASP A 376 -18.32 20.00 24.46
C ASP A 376 -17.34 20.95 23.76
N VAL A 377 -17.57 21.23 22.48
CA VAL A 377 -16.69 22.08 21.67
C VAL A 377 -16.72 23.56 22.09
N GLN A 378 -17.73 24.00 22.84
CA GLN A 378 -17.82 25.35 23.41
C GLN A 378 -17.10 25.45 24.76
N ASN A 379 -16.96 24.33 25.48
CA ASN A 379 -16.25 24.26 26.76
C ASN A 379 -15.28 23.07 26.79
N LEU A 380 -14.17 23.21 26.04
CA LEU A 380 -13.20 22.13 25.85
C LEU A 380 -12.63 21.61 27.18
N PRO A 381 -12.58 20.28 27.37
CA PRO A 381 -11.85 19.66 28.48
C PRO A 381 -10.36 20.02 28.47
N ALA A 382 -9.71 19.96 29.63
CA ALA A 382 -8.27 20.19 29.72
C ALA A 382 -7.49 19.17 28.87
N GLY A 383 -6.51 19.66 28.11
CA GLY A 383 -5.71 18.82 27.21
C GLY A 383 -6.35 18.57 25.84
N ILE A 384 -7.62 18.95 25.64
CA ILE A 384 -8.30 18.84 24.34
C ILE A 384 -8.33 20.20 23.64
N GLY A 385 -7.96 20.20 22.36
CA GLY A 385 -8.06 21.35 21.47
C GLY A 385 -8.81 21.00 20.19
N LEU A 386 -9.45 21.98 19.55
CA LEU A 386 -10.10 21.78 18.23
C LEU A 386 -9.09 21.81 17.06
N GLY A 387 -7.83 22.18 17.33
CA GLY A 387 -6.76 22.19 16.33
C GLY A 387 -7.14 22.94 15.05
N ASN A 388 -6.99 22.26 13.91
CA ASN A 388 -7.36 22.80 12.60
C ASN A 388 -8.66 22.21 12.04
N MET A 389 -9.61 21.84 12.91
CA MET A 389 -10.96 21.43 12.53
C MET A 389 -11.59 22.38 11.51
N ARG A 390 -12.16 21.80 10.46
CA ARG A 390 -12.76 22.49 9.34
C ARG A 390 -14.03 21.80 8.91
N PHE A 391 -14.85 22.59 8.23
CA PHE A 391 -16.12 22.18 7.70
C PHE A 391 -16.16 22.60 6.24
N TYR A 392 -16.96 21.93 5.43
CA TYR A 392 -17.04 22.19 4.00
C TYR A 392 -18.40 21.78 3.47
N THR A 393 -18.80 22.37 2.35
CA THR A 393 -19.98 21.96 1.58
C THR A 393 -19.56 21.63 0.15
N ALA A 394 -20.16 20.57 -0.40
CA ALA A 394 -19.94 20.15 -1.78
C ALA A 394 -21.28 19.99 -2.50
N TRP A 395 -21.30 20.29 -3.80
CA TRP A 395 -22.50 20.14 -4.62
C TRP A 395 -22.23 19.82 -6.08
N SER A 396 -23.28 19.43 -6.78
CA SER A 396 -23.29 19.30 -8.23
C SER A 396 -24.38 20.18 -8.85
N VAL A 397 -24.08 20.85 -9.95
CA VAL A 397 -25.07 21.50 -10.83
C VAL A 397 -24.88 21.02 -12.27
N ALA A 398 -25.83 21.30 -13.16
CA ALA A 398 -25.66 21.00 -14.58
C ALA A 398 -24.41 21.68 -15.15
N HIS A 399 -23.62 20.94 -15.93
CA HIS A 399 -22.43 21.53 -16.56
C HIS A 399 -22.88 22.45 -17.71
N PRO A 400 -22.45 23.72 -17.76
CA PRO A 400 -22.68 24.58 -18.91
C PRO A 400 -21.79 24.06 -20.04
N GLY A 401 -22.34 23.43 -21.06
CA GLY A 401 -21.51 22.88 -22.14
C GLY A 401 -20.96 23.98 -23.06
N GLY A 402 -20.30 23.58 -24.15
CA GLY A 402 -19.80 24.49 -25.18
C GLY A 402 -18.32 24.31 -25.52
N ALA A 403 -17.79 25.16 -26.41
CA ALA A 403 -16.47 24.99 -27.02
C ALA A 403 -15.27 24.92 -26.05
N ALA A 404 -15.43 25.42 -24.80
CA ALA A 404 -14.41 25.36 -23.75
C ALA A 404 -14.69 24.28 -22.66
N ALA A 405 -15.85 23.65 -22.70
CA ALA A 405 -16.37 22.70 -21.71
C ALA A 405 -16.54 21.28 -22.27
N GLY A 406 -16.39 21.12 -23.59
CA GLY A 406 -16.75 19.89 -24.29
C GLY A 406 -18.18 19.95 -24.84
N PRO A 407 -18.54 19.02 -25.73
CA PRO A 407 -19.80 19.04 -26.47
C PRO A 407 -21.04 18.70 -25.64
N PHE A 408 -20.88 18.30 -24.38
CA PHE A 408 -21.99 17.84 -23.55
C PHE A 408 -22.57 18.96 -22.69
N GLU A 409 -23.84 19.29 -22.91
CA GLU A 409 -24.72 20.02 -21.98
C GLU A 409 -25.63 18.98 -21.30
N GLY A 410 -25.72 18.96 -19.97
CA GLY A 410 -26.56 17.93 -19.33
C GLY A 410 -26.72 18.01 -17.82
N ALA A 411 -27.79 17.36 -17.34
CA ALA A 411 -28.20 17.24 -15.95
C ALA A 411 -27.07 16.64 -15.07
N PRO A 412 -27.00 17.00 -13.78
CA PRO A 412 -25.83 16.78 -12.90
C PRO A 412 -25.49 15.31 -12.65
N GLN A 413 -24.20 14.97 -12.55
CA GLN A 413 -23.71 13.57 -12.61
C GLN A 413 -22.61 13.23 -11.56
N ASP A 414 -21.83 14.20 -11.08
CA ASP A 414 -20.87 14.05 -9.97
C ASP A 414 -20.62 15.42 -9.32
N TYR A 415 -19.92 15.48 -8.17
CA TYR A 415 -19.51 16.76 -7.58
C TYR A 415 -18.75 17.57 -8.64
N ASN A 416 -19.07 18.85 -8.76
CA ASN A 416 -18.34 19.78 -9.63
C ASN A 416 -18.19 21.16 -9.00
N ASN A 417 -18.96 21.41 -7.93
CA ASN A 417 -19.00 22.63 -7.15
C ASN A 417 -19.05 23.90 -8.03
N LEU A 418 -19.71 23.84 -9.19
CA LEU A 418 -19.83 24.99 -10.08
C LEU A 418 -20.84 25.99 -9.50
N VAL A 419 -20.57 27.28 -9.63
CA VAL A 419 -21.55 28.35 -9.35
C VAL A 419 -21.84 29.12 -10.63
N ASN A 420 -23.13 29.41 -10.87
CA ASN A 420 -23.53 30.29 -11.95
C ASN A 420 -23.02 31.71 -11.64
N ASP A 421 -22.25 32.31 -12.54
CA ASP A 421 -21.67 33.68 -12.47
C ASP A 421 -20.37 33.90 -11.64
N LEU A 422 -19.33 33.08 -11.85
CA LEU A 422 -17.98 33.51 -11.47
C LEU A 422 -17.51 34.70 -12.33
N PRO A 423 -16.98 35.78 -11.73
CA PRO A 423 -16.27 36.81 -12.47
C PRO A 423 -15.09 36.16 -13.20
N VAL A 424 -15.11 36.20 -14.54
CA VAL A 424 -13.93 35.87 -15.34
C VAL A 424 -12.86 36.92 -14.99
N ALA A 425 -11.67 36.47 -14.60
CA ALA A 425 -10.56 37.40 -14.38
C ALA A 425 -10.33 38.23 -15.66
N PRO A 426 -9.90 39.50 -15.57
CA PRO A 426 -9.46 40.25 -16.73
C PRO A 426 -8.30 39.50 -17.39
N GLY A 427 -8.58 38.75 -18.47
CA GLY A 427 -7.63 37.79 -19.06
C GLY A 427 -8.23 36.44 -19.47
N GLY A 428 -9.51 36.15 -19.18
CA GLY A 428 -10.21 34.97 -19.72
C GLY A 428 -9.99 33.67 -18.94
N GLY A 429 -9.17 33.67 -17.89
CA GLY A 429 -9.10 32.56 -16.94
C GLY A 429 -10.34 32.55 -16.05
N ARG A 430 -11.00 31.40 -15.93
CA ARG A 430 -11.86 31.13 -14.77
C ARG A 430 -10.96 31.25 -13.53
N LEU A 431 -11.40 31.95 -12.48
CA LEU A 431 -10.66 32.12 -11.22
C LEU A 431 -10.62 30.82 -10.42
N TRP A 432 -10.25 29.71 -11.05
CA TRP A 432 -9.83 28.53 -10.34
C TRP A 432 -8.43 28.86 -9.82
N TRP A 433 -8.29 28.91 -8.49
CA TRP A 433 -7.04 29.19 -7.77
C TRP A 433 -6.68 30.66 -7.58
N ASN A 434 -7.09 31.21 -6.43
CA ASN A 434 -6.16 31.96 -5.58
C ASN A 434 -6.64 32.03 -4.12
N LEU A 435 -5.73 31.63 -3.23
CA LEU A 435 -5.61 31.94 -1.79
C LEU A 435 -6.35 31.03 -0.80
N ASP A 436 -5.56 30.09 -0.28
CA ASP A 436 -5.65 29.60 1.10
C ASP A 436 -5.91 30.75 2.07
N VAL A 437 -7.06 30.73 2.76
CA VAL A 437 -7.19 31.27 4.11
C VAL A 437 -8.23 30.43 4.87
N SER A 438 -7.74 29.64 5.82
CA SER A 438 -8.48 28.97 6.90
C SER A 438 -9.44 29.97 7.58
N LEU A 439 -10.70 29.68 7.92
CA LEU A 439 -11.21 28.80 9.00
C LEU A 439 -12.75 28.70 8.85
N GLY A 440 -13.35 27.59 9.30
CA GLY A 440 -14.81 27.38 9.37
C GLY A 440 -15.53 27.34 8.03
N VAL A 441 -15.99 26.16 7.59
CA VAL A 441 -17.01 25.98 6.52
C VAL A 441 -16.74 26.69 5.18
N ARG A 442 -16.20 25.98 4.18
CA ARG A 442 -16.15 26.51 2.79
C ARG A 442 -17.20 25.88 1.88
N SER A 443 -17.86 26.73 1.10
CA SER A 443 -18.46 26.41 -0.20
C SER A 443 -17.46 26.67 -1.34
N TRP A 444 -17.30 25.74 -2.28
CA TRP A 444 -16.36 25.86 -3.39
C TRP A 444 -16.82 26.87 -4.47
N ASP A 445 -16.60 28.16 -4.19
CA ASP A 445 -16.35 29.27 -5.12
C ASP A 445 -16.23 30.50 -4.21
N GLN A 446 -15.00 30.99 -3.95
CA GLN A 446 -14.76 31.76 -2.73
C GLN A 446 -14.87 33.29 -2.91
N PRO A 447 -15.96 33.90 -2.38
CA PRO A 447 -15.86 35.16 -1.66
C PRO A 447 -16.39 35.10 -0.22
N GLN A 448 -16.53 33.92 0.40
CA GLN A 448 -17.04 33.80 1.77
C GLN A 448 -16.16 32.82 2.58
N SER A 449 -15.15 33.38 3.26
CA SER A 449 -14.57 32.72 4.44
C SER A 449 -15.48 33.05 5.61
N ILE A 450 -15.88 32.06 6.39
CA ILE A 450 -16.36 32.31 7.76
C ILE A 450 -15.19 32.93 8.54
N GLY A 451 -15.51 33.68 9.59
CA GLY A 451 -14.53 34.20 10.55
C GLY A 451 -13.66 33.12 11.22
N ASN A 452 -13.09 33.42 12.38
CA ASN A 452 -12.22 32.44 13.06
C ASN A 452 -13.04 31.26 13.58
N LEU A 453 -12.43 30.08 13.76
CA LEU A 453 -13.10 28.87 14.27
C LEU A 453 -13.85 29.10 15.59
N SER A 454 -13.35 30.01 16.43
CA SER A 454 -14.03 30.45 17.66
C SER A 454 -15.42 31.01 17.40
N ASP A 455 -15.57 31.84 16.35
CA ASP A 455 -16.82 32.52 16.04
C ASP A 455 -17.86 31.51 15.53
N PHE A 456 -17.40 30.50 14.79
CA PHE A 456 -18.24 29.38 14.38
C PHE A 456 -18.72 28.57 15.59
N VAL A 457 -17.81 28.19 16.48
CA VAL A 457 -18.12 27.45 17.71
C VAL A 457 -19.12 28.20 18.58
N ASP A 458 -18.96 29.51 18.75
CA ASP A 458 -19.87 30.37 19.50
C ASP A 458 -21.29 30.45 18.87
N SER A 459 -21.39 30.22 17.54
CA SER A 459 -22.67 30.24 16.83
C SER A 459 -23.48 28.94 16.96
N LEU A 460 -22.86 27.86 17.43
CA LEU A 460 -23.49 26.55 17.54
C LEU A 460 -24.56 26.52 18.64
N THR A 461 -25.66 25.82 18.36
CA THR A 461 -26.70 25.56 19.36
C THR A 461 -26.55 24.14 19.90
N PRO A 462 -26.41 23.93 21.22
CA PRO A 462 -26.39 22.59 21.80
C PRO A 462 -27.65 21.79 21.45
N ALA A 463 -27.46 20.52 21.10
CA ALA A 463 -28.50 19.54 20.78
C ALA A 463 -28.47 18.36 21.77
N ALA A 464 -29.25 17.31 21.50
CA ALA A 464 -29.25 16.11 22.33
C ALA A 464 -27.91 15.36 22.26
N ASP A 465 -27.62 14.53 23.27
CA ASP A 465 -26.50 13.58 23.27
C ASP A 465 -25.11 14.19 22.98
N GLY A 466 -24.90 15.44 23.41
CA GLY A 466 -23.64 16.16 23.24
C GLY A 466 -23.38 16.71 21.83
N ALA A 467 -24.37 16.64 20.94
CA ALA A 467 -24.28 17.21 19.60
C ALA A 467 -24.51 18.72 19.57
N PHE A 468 -24.16 19.33 18.44
CA PHE A 468 -24.30 20.75 18.15
C PHE A 468 -24.95 20.94 16.78
N THR A 469 -25.89 21.88 16.70
CA THR A 469 -26.56 22.26 15.47
C THR A 469 -26.06 23.63 14.99
N THR A 470 -25.72 23.72 13.70
CA THR A 470 -25.32 24.97 13.05
C THR A 470 -26.52 25.90 12.86
N VAL A 471 -26.27 27.19 12.72
CA VAL A 471 -27.28 28.10 12.15
C VAL A 471 -27.58 27.75 10.69
N ALA A 472 -28.71 28.23 10.16
CA ALA A 472 -29.05 28.05 8.75
C ALA A 472 -28.04 28.78 7.85
N GLY A 473 -27.48 28.06 6.88
CA GLY A 473 -26.41 28.56 6.02
C GLY A 473 -25.04 28.50 6.67
N ILE A 474 -24.97 27.89 7.86
CA ILE A 474 -23.79 27.55 8.65
C ILE A 474 -23.04 28.78 9.22
N ASP A 475 -23.00 29.90 8.49
CA ASP A 475 -22.48 31.18 8.94
C ASP A 475 -23.63 32.16 9.31
N PRO A 476 -23.68 32.69 10.54
CA PRO A 476 -24.69 33.68 10.93
C PRO A 476 -24.48 35.07 10.31
N THR A 477 -23.26 35.38 9.84
CA THR A 477 -22.88 36.67 9.25
C THR A 477 -22.99 36.69 7.74
N ALA A 478 -22.87 35.54 7.09
CA ALA A 478 -22.81 35.39 5.64
C ALA A 478 -23.36 34.01 5.20
N PRO A 479 -24.68 33.77 5.34
CA PRO A 479 -25.24 32.43 5.24
C PRO A 479 -25.13 31.87 3.82
N PHE A 480 -24.54 30.69 3.71
CA PHE A 480 -24.43 29.95 2.45
C PHE A 480 -25.78 29.36 2.04
N ALA A 481 -26.03 29.34 0.73
CA ALA A 481 -27.13 28.60 0.12
C ALA A 481 -26.60 27.79 -1.06
N PHE A 482 -27.02 26.53 -1.17
CA PHE A 482 -26.74 25.73 -2.35
C PHE A 482 -27.38 26.37 -3.59
N PRO A 483 -26.73 26.30 -4.76
CA PRO A 483 -27.35 26.72 -6.01
C PRO A 483 -28.75 26.10 -6.21
N PRO A 484 -29.71 26.82 -6.82
CA PRO A 484 -31.09 26.35 -7.00
C PRO A 484 -31.25 24.99 -7.69
N ASP A 485 -30.30 24.61 -8.56
CA ASP A 485 -30.34 23.38 -9.37
C ASP A 485 -29.38 22.30 -8.83
N SER A 486 -28.98 22.40 -7.56
CA SER A 486 -28.10 21.41 -6.95
C SER A 486 -28.78 20.05 -6.75
N THR A 487 -28.08 18.95 -7.05
CA THR A 487 -28.63 17.58 -6.91
C THR A 487 -27.85 16.68 -5.99
N LEU A 488 -26.52 16.79 -5.98
CA LEU A 488 -25.70 16.32 -4.87
C LEU A 488 -25.49 17.53 -3.96
N MET A 489 -25.78 17.35 -2.68
CA MET A 489 -25.57 18.34 -1.63
C MET A 489 -25.00 17.64 -0.42
N ALA A 490 -23.78 17.99 -0.04
CA ALA A 490 -23.10 17.37 1.07
C ALA A 490 -22.39 18.39 1.95
N PHE A 491 -22.10 17.94 3.17
CA PHE A 491 -21.33 18.65 4.17
C PHE A 491 -20.25 17.73 4.72
N GLY A 492 -19.02 18.22 4.80
CA GLY A 492 -17.88 17.48 5.33
C GLY A 492 -17.31 18.12 6.59
N ILE A 493 -16.78 17.27 7.48
CA ILE A 493 -15.94 17.67 8.62
C ILE A 493 -14.56 17.04 8.41
N GLU A 494 -13.52 17.85 8.50
CA GLU A 494 -12.12 17.40 8.39
C GLU A 494 -11.23 18.15 9.41
N GLY A 495 -9.96 17.77 9.48
CA GLY A 495 -8.97 18.38 10.36
C GLY A 495 -8.58 17.47 11.51
N ARG A 496 -7.62 17.94 12.31
CA ARG A 496 -6.97 17.22 13.40
C ARG A 496 -7.23 17.95 14.71
N PRO A 497 -8.16 17.47 15.55
CA PRO A 497 -8.27 17.93 16.92
C PRO A 497 -6.97 17.58 17.65
N GLN A 498 -6.75 18.22 18.79
CA GLN A 498 -5.53 18.08 19.56
C GLN A 498 -5.81 17.37 20.87
N SER A 499 -4.95 16.43 21.21
CA SER A 499 -4.83 15.85 22.54
C SER A 499 -3.43 16.17 23.06
N GLN A 500 -3.32 16.73 24.27
CA GLN A 500 -2.05 17.13 24.88
C GLN A 500 -1.21 18.01 23.93
N ASP A 501 -1.85 19.04 23.36
CA ASP A 501 -1.29 19.97 22.37
C ASP A 501 -0.78 19.32 21.06
N THR A 502 -1.07 18.04 20.84
CA THR A 502 -0.62 17.26 19.68
C THR A 502 -1.78 16.93 18.77
N SER A 503 -1.62 17.16 17.46
CA SER A 503 -2.64 16.89 16.46
C SER A 503 -2.84 15.40 16.22
N ILE A 504 -4.07 14.93 16.43
CA ILE A 504 -4.46 13.53 16.27
C ILE A 504 -5.09 13.35 14.89
N ASP A 505 -4.71 12.29 14.18
CA ASP A 505 -5.35 11.94 12.91
C ASP A 505 -6.80 11.52 13.20
N THR A 506 -7.74 12.10 12.47
CA THR A 506 -9.18 11.89 12.69
C THR A 506 -9.85 11.80 11.34
N SER A 507 -10.49 10.66 11.06
CA SER A 507 -11.16 10.42 9.78
C SER A 507 -12.11 11.55 9.43
N ALA A 508 -11.98 12.10 8.23
CA ALA A 508 -12.93 13.04 7.70
C ALA A 508 -14.26 12.33 7.47
N VAL A 509 -15.37 13.03 7.73
CA VAL A 509 -16.72 12.50 7.54
C VAL A 509 -17.52 13.37 6.60
N ILE A 510 -18.43 12.76 5.86
CA ILE A 510 -19.32 13.43 4.93
C ILE A 510 -20.78 13.04 5.24
N GLY A 511 -21.64 14.05 5.34
CA GLY A 511 -23.08 13.91 5.50
C GLY A 511 -23.81 14.52 4.31
N PHE A 512 -24.99 14.00 4.00
CA PHE A 512 -25.71 14.34 2.77
C PHE A 512 -27.06 15.00 3.06
N ALA A 513 -27.33 16.09 2.35
CA ALA A 513 -28.63 16.78 2.33
C ALA A 513 -29.52 16.34 1.15
N SER A 514 -28.98 15.46 0.31
CA SER A 514 -29.59 14.83 -0.85
C SER A 514 -29.32 13.32 -0.82
N GLU A 515 -29.72 12.60 -1.87
CA GLU A 515 -29.21 11.24 -2.09
C GLU A 515 -27.66 11.28 -2.15
N PRO A 516 -26.98 10.27 -1.57
CA PRO A 516 -25.53 10.21 -1.54
C PRO A 516 -24.96 9.98 -2.94
N ARG A 517 -23.71 10.40 -3.13
CA ARG A 517 -22.93 10.05 -4.32
C ARG A 517 -22.76 8.53 -4.39
N ARG A 518 -22.69 7.98 -5.61
CA ARG A 518 -22.35 6.57 -5.83
C ARG A 518 -21.02 6.20 -5.15
N THR A 519 -20.98 5.04 -4.51
CA THR A 519 -19.76 4.45 -3.95
C THR A 519 -19.11 3.54 -5.00
N VAL A 520 -17.84 3.80 -5.33
CA VAL A 520 -17.09 3.08 -6.36
C VAL A 520 -15.96 2.25 -5.76
N VAL A 521 -15.36 2.74 -4.67
CA VAL A 521 -14.23 2.12 -4.00
C VAL A 521 -14.57 1.93 -2.53
N SER A 522 -13.95 0.94 -1.89
CA SER A 522 -14.05 0.74 -0.45
C SER A 522 -12.91 1.48 0.26
N GLU A 523 -13.21 2.13 1.38
CA GLU A 523 -12.16 2.68 2.25
C GLU A 523 -11.29 1.56 2.84
N GLU A 524 -11.90 0.46 3.28
CA GLU A 524 -11.17 -0.67 3.88
C GLU A 524 -10.13 -1.25 2.92
N ASN A 525 -10.45 -1.26 1.62
CA ASN A 525 -9.54 -1.69 0.57
C ASN A 525 -8.28 -0.80 0.50
N CYS A 526 -8.43 0.53 0.62
CA CYS A 526 -7.28 1.43 0.68
C CYS A 526 -6.49 1.26 1.98
N LEU A 527 -7.19 1.11 3.12
CA LEU A 527 -6.57 1.01 4.44
C LEU A 527 -5.93 -0.35 4.71
N ALA A 528 -6.20 -1.37 3.88
CA ALA A 528 -5.45 -2.62 3.91
C ALA A 528 -3.95 -2.38 3.67
N CYS A 529 -3.59 -1.41 2.81
CA CYS A 529 -2.21 -1.03 2.55
C CYS A 529 -1.74 0.18 3.35
N HIS A 530 -2.59 1.20 3.46
CA HIS A 530 -2.18 2.50 3.97
C HIS A 530 -2.35 2.69 5.47
N GLU A 531 -3.16 1.85 6.13
CA GLU A 531 -3.57 1.94 7.54
C GLU A 531 -4.34 3.22 7.91
N THR A 532 -3.88 4.37 7.45
CA THR A 532 -4.45 5.71 7.53
C THR A 532 -3.99 6.52 6.32
N LEU A 533 -4.90 7.15 5.60
CA LEU A 533 -4.60 8.00 4.45
C LEU A 533 -4.70 9.47 4.82
N GLY A 534 -3.58 10.09 5.24
CA GLY A 534 -3.52 11.49 5.64
C GLY A 534 -2.88 12.40 4.58
N PHE A 535 -3.69 13.09 3.77
CA PHE A 535 -3.19 14.06 2.77
C PHE A 535 -3.35 15.52 3.23
N HIS A 536 -2.73 16.43 2.49
CA HIS A 536 -2.80 17.88 2.73
C HIS A 536 -2.34 18.28 4.15
N GLY A 537 -1.17 17.76 4.56
CA GLY A 537 -0.61 17.99 5.89
C GLY A 537 -1.35 17.24 7.00
N GLY A 538 -2.01 16.14 6.66
CA GLY A 538 -2.73 15.27 7.60
C GLY A 538 -4.12 15.77 7.99
N SER A 539 -4.64 16.82 7.35
CA SER A 539 -5.97 17.36 7.67
C SER A 539 -7.11 16.59 6.99
N ARG A 540 -6.81 15.79 5.97
CA ARG A 540 -7.76 14.96 5.23
C ARG A 540 -7.36 13.51 5.42
N VAL A 541 -8.02 12.88 6.37
CA VAL A 541 -7.72 11.51 6.80
C VAL A 541 -8.85 10.61 6.33
N ASN A 542 -8.52 9.58 5.55
CA ASN A 542 -9.48 8.58 5.06
C ASN A 542 -10.65 9.21 4.26
N GLY A 543 -11.71 8.44 3.99
CA GLY A 543 -12.92 8.91 3.34
C GLY A 543 -12.78 9.13 1.82
N PRO A 544 -12.83 8.09 0.97
CA PRO A 544 -12.72 8.25 -0.47
C PRO A 544 -13.82 9.16 -1.07
N ASP A 545 -15.03 9.12 -0.51
CA ASP A 545 -16.12 10.02 -0.91
C ASP A 545 -15.84 11.49 -0.54
N TRP A 546 -15.13 11.72 0.57
CA TRP A 546 -14.66 13.05 0.94
C TRP A 546 -13.59 13.57 -0.03
N CYS A 547 -12.64 12.71 -0.40
CA CYS A 547 -11.65 13.03 -1.42
C CYS A 547 -12.32 13.43 -2.75
N ALA A 548 -13.32 12.66 -3.20
CA ALA A 548 -14.04 12.92 -4.45
C ALA A 548 -14.85 14.24 -4.46
N ALA A 549 -15.22 14.77 -3.29
CA ALA A 549 -15.88 16.07 -3.18
C ALA A 549 -14.99 17.23 -3.64
N CYS A 550 -13.67 17.07 -3.53
CA CYS A 550 -12.67 18.01 -4.04
C CYS A 550 -12.06 17.51 -5.35
N HIS A 551 -11.52 16.29 -5.37
CA HIS A 551 -10.89 15.64 -6.51
C HIS A 551 -11.92 15.19 -7.54
N ASN A 552 -12.53 16.18 -8.20
CA ASN A 552 -13.65 16.02 -9.09
C ASN A 552 -13.25 16.11 -10.58
N PRO A 553 -14.15 15.81 -11.53
CA PRO A 553 -13.83 15.75 -12.96
C PRO A 553 -13.26 17.04 -13.57
N GLU A 554 -13.53 18.19 -12.97
CA GLU A 554 -13.02 19.49 -13.41
C GLU A 554 -11.65 19.84 -12.82
N MET A 555 -11.12 19.01 -11.91
CA MET A 555 -9.89 19.33 -11.19
C MET A 555 -8.63 18.92 -11.95
N SER A 556 -7.67 19.84 -11.99
CA SER A 556 -6.34 19.65 -12.57
C SER A 556 -5.25 20.31 -11.72
N SER A 557 -3.98 19.98 -11.99
CA SER A 557 -2.83 20.59 -11.33
C SER A 557 -2.71 22.05 -11.74
N SER A 558 -2.36 22.94 -10.81
CA SER A 558 -2.44 24.40 -11.02
C SER A 558 -1.40 25.00 -11.98
N ASN A 559 -0.50 24.20 -12.57
CA ASN A 559 0.61 24.66 -13.40
C ASN A 559 0.66 23.90 -14.74
N ILE A 560 0.92 24.62 -15.83
CA ILE A 560 0.97 24.12 -17.21
C ILE A 560 2.40 23.94 -17.75
N PHE A 561 3.41 24.08 -16.91
CA PHE A 561 4.82 23.93 -17.27
C PHE A 561 5.09 22.54 -17.84
N SER A 562 5.80 22.50 -18.97
CA SER A 562 6.27 21.27 -19.60
C SER A 562 7.74 21.43 -20.00
N GLY A 563 8.55 20.41 -19.69
CA GLY A 563 9.98 20.36 -19.93
C GLY A 563 10.78 20.06 -18.66
N ILE A 564 12.10 20.20 -18.78
CA ILE A 564 13.03 19.97 -17.68
C ILE A 564 13.06 21.20 -16.77
N ILE A 565 12.82 20.99 -15.48
CA ILE A 565 12.89 22.04 -14.46
C ILE A 565 14.33 22.59 -14.42
N PRO A 566 14.54 23.91 -14.55
CA PRO A 566 15.89 24.49 -14.61
C PRO A 566 16.73 24.28 -13.34
N ASP A 567 18.05 24.40 -13.50
CA ASP A 567 18.99 24.36 -12.38
C ASP A 567 18.76 25.53 -11.41
N GLY A 568 18.86 25.25 -10.10
CA GLY A 568 18.77 26.28 -9.05
C GLY A 568 17.38 26.50 -8.45
N VAL A 569 16.37 25.73 -8.86
CA VAL A 569 15.04 25.66 -8.22
C VAL A 569 14.74 24.26 -7.67
N ASN A 570 13.69 24.13 -6.84
CA ASN A 570 13.29 22.84 -6.29
C ASN A 570 12.89 21.88 -7.43
N GLY A 571 13.41 20.66 -7.41
CA GLY A 571 13.19 19.65 -8.45
C GLY A 571 13.98 19.86 -9.74
N ALA A 572 15.07 20.65 -9.71
CA ALA A 572 15.99 20.82 -10.84
C ALA A 572 16.34 19.48 -11.52
N GLY A 573 16.24 19.44 -12.85
CA GLY A 573 16.51 18.26 -13.66
C GLY A 573 15.31 17.31 -13.85
N MET A 574 14.21 17.51 -13.13
CA MET A 574 12.98 16.73 -13.29
C MET A 574 12.26 17.09 -14.60
N ASP A 575 11.79 16.08 -15.33
CA ASP A 575 10.98 16.26 -16.53
C ASP A 575 9.49 16.29 -16.17
N ILE A 576 8.84 17.41 -16.46
CA ILE A 576 7.41 17.59 -16.22
C ILE A 576 6.70 17.60 -17.57
N ASP A 577 5.67 16.76 -17.71
CA ASP A 577 4.87 16.69 -18.93
C ASP A 577 3.53 17.44 -18.78
N GLY A 578 3.61 18.73 -18.41
CA GLY A 578 2.45 19.62 -18.37
C GLY A 578 1.54 19.45 -17.16
N GLU A 579 0.33 20.00 -17.32
CA GLU A 579 -0.75 19.90 -16.35
C GLU A 579 -1.37 18.49 -16.33
N LYS A 580 -1.53 17.92 -15.13
CA LYS A 580 -2.12 16.60 -14.93
C LYS A 580 -3.51 16.66 -14.28
N PRO A 581 -4.40 15.70 -14.59
CA PRO A 581 -5.73 15.64 -14.02
C PRO A 581 -5.66 15.27 -12.54
N GLN A 582 -6.43 15.98 -11.72
CA GLN A 582 -6.52 15.75 -10.27
C GLN A 582 -7.92 15.27 -9.88
N ASN A 583 -8.73 14.85 -10.84
CA ASN A 583 -9.91 14.04 -10.59
C ASN A 583 -9.49 12.73 -9.90
N MET A 584 -10.27 12.26 -8.92
CA MET A 584 -9.87 11.17 -8.02
C MET A 584 -9.48 9.90 -8.78
N LYS A 585 -10.26 9.49 -9.79
CA LYS A 585 -9.94 8.30 -10.59
C LYS A 585 -8.60 8.42 -11.32
N ASP A 586 -8.28 9.61 -11.82
CA ASP A 586 -7.10 9.85 -12.64
C ASP A 586 -5.86 9.98 -11.76
N LEU A 587 -6.02 10.64 -10.61
CA LEU A 587 -4.99 10.77 -9.58
C LEU A 587 -4.61 9.40 -9.01
N ILE A 588 -5.57 8.61 -8.53
CA ILE A 588 -5.27 7.32 -7.88
C ILE A 588 -4.65 6.33 -8.88
N HIS A 589 -5.19 6.20 -10.09
CA HIS A 589 -4.57 5.34 -11.11
C HIS A 589 -3.19 5.86 -11.54
N GLY A 590 -3.05 7.18 -11.71
CA GLY A 590 -1.77 7.80 -12.09
C GLY A 590 -0.66 7.55 -11.08
N LEU A 591 -0.95 7.71 -9.79
CA LEU A 591 -0.01 7.47 -8.68
C LEU A 591 0.42 6.00 -8.57
N HIS A 592 -0.51 5.06 -8.75
CA HIS A 592 -0.23 3.63 -8.59
C HIS A 592 0.26 2.95 -9.88
N ALA A 593 0.23 3.63 -11.03
CA ALA A 593 0.75 3.12 -12.30
C ALA A 593 2.20 3.54 -12.59
N GLY A 594 2.95 3.90 -11.54
CA GLY A 594 4.40 4.13 -11.60
C GLY A 594 5.18 2.84 -11.88
N LYS A 595 6.50 2.95 -11.89
CA LYS A 595 7.42 1.87 -12.26
C LYS A 595 7.65 0.91 -11.08
N PRO A 596 7.23 -0.36 -11.15
CA PRO A 596 7.57 -1.32 -10.11
C PRO A 596 9.06 -1.67 -10.13
N VAL A 597 9.63 -1.99 -8.98
CA VAL A 597 11.03 -2.44 -8.86
C VAL A 597 11.25 -3.65 -9.78
N GLY A 598 12.16 -3.48 -10.76
CA GLY A 598 12.52 -4.53 -11.70
C GLY A 598 11.57 -4.75 -12.88
N GLY A 599 10.52 -3.91 -13.05
CA GLY A 599 9.63 -3.94 -14.20
C GLY A 599 9.69 -2.68 -15.07
N ASP A 600 8.89 -2.67 -16.13
CA ASP A 600 8.65 -1.52 -16.99
C ASP A 600 7.42 -0.73 -16.48
N PRO A 601 7.40 0.61 -16.64
CA PRO A 601 6.25 1.40 -16.23
C PRO A 601 5.04 1.07 -17.10
N ILE A 602 3.85 1.04 -16.48
CA ILE A 602 2.58 0.83 -17.20
C ILE A 602 2.27 2.07 -18.06
N ARG A 603 2.57 3.26 -17.53
CA ARG A 603 2.40 4.54 -18.21
C ARG A 603 3.63 4.87 -19.05
N THR A 604 3.42 5.29 -20.30
CA THR A 604 4.50 5.86 -21.14
C THR A 604 4.81 7.31 -20.80
N VAL A 605 3.80 8.03 -20.31
CA VAL A 605 3.93 9.38 -19.78
C VAL A 605 3.81 9.30 -18.25
N PRO A 606 4.87 9.58 -17.49
CA PRO A 606 4.82 9.54 -16.04
C PRO A 606 3.74 10.45 -15.45
N PHE A 607 3.26 10.11 -14.26
CA PHE A 607 2.37 10.99 -13.51
C PHE A 607 3.23 11.97 -12.70
N SER A 608 3.68 13.04 -13.35
CA SER A 608 4.44 14.13 -12.74
C SER A 608 3.76 15.47 -13.00
N PHE A 609 3.74 16.36 -12.02
CA PHE A 609 3.10 17.68 -12.13
C PHE A 609 3.71 18.70 -11.16
N ILE A 610 3.42 19.97 -11.38
CA ILE A 610 3.75 21.04 -10.43
C ILE A 610 2.49 21.51 -9.71
N ARG A 611 2.53 21.51 -8.38
CA ARG A 611 1.55 22.19 -7.54
C ARG A 611 2.02 23.61 -7.27
N GLY A 612 1.21 24.60 -7.62
CA GLY A 612 1.55 26.03 -7.54
C GLY A 612 2.71 26.40 -8.46
N THR A 613 3.82 26.84 -7.86
CA THR A 613 5.03 27.28 -8.57
C THR A 613 6.24 26.43 -8.15
N VAL A 614 7.25 26.37 -9.02
CA VAL A 614 8.52 25.67 -8.77
C VAL A 614 9.33 26.26 -7.60
N GLU A 615 9.07 27.53 -7.25
CA GLU A 615 9.70 28.24 -6.12
C GLU A 615 8.89 28.11 -4.81
N GLY A 616 7.74 27.45 -4.83
CA GLY A 616 6.83 27.38 -3.69
C GLY A 616 7.41 26.59 -2.50
N GLY A 617 7.18 27.08 -1.27
CA GLY A 617 7.42 26.32 -0.04
C GLY A 617 6.21 25.45 0.36
N ARG A 618 6.36 24.66 1.45
CA ARG A 618 5.36 23.76 2.09
C ARG A 618 4.22 23.27 1.19
N GLY A 619 4.41 22.13 0.54
CA GLY A 619 3.36 21.43 -0.21
C GLY A 619 3.05 22.02 -1.59
N GLN A 620 3.89 22.94 -2.06
CA GLN A 620 3.94 23.46 -3.43
C GLN A 620 5.29 23.01 -4.04
N GLY A 621 5.35 22.91 -5.36
CA GLY A 621 6.53 22.47 -6.09
C GLY A 621 6.25 21.28 -7.01
N PRO A 622 7.30 20.77 -7.65
CA PRO A 622 7.19 19.61 -8.52
C PRO A 622 7.04 18.31 -7.74
N TYR A 623 6.22 17.43 -8.28
CA TYR A 623 5.99 16.08 -7.80
C TYR A 623 6.23 15.10 -8.94
N ASP A 624 6.99 14.05 -8.67
CA ASP A 624 7.18 12.93 -9.57
C ASP A 624 6.81 11.63 -8.87
N PHE A 625 5.89 10.89 -9.48
CA PHE A 625 5.42 9.60 -9.00
C PHE A 625 5.82 8.47 -9.97
N SER A 626 6.72 8.76 -10.91
CA SER A 626 7.18 7.83 -11.94
C SER A 626 7.80 6.54 -11.39
N ASP A 627 8.45 6.62 -10.24
CA ASP A 627 9.15 5.49 -9.61
C ASP A 627 8.39 4.88 -8.42
N ILE A 628 7.13 5.27 -8.18
CA ILE A 628 6.30 4.59 -7.19
C ILE A 628 5.92 3.21 -7.73
N GLY A 629 6.42 2.17 -7.05
CA GLY A 629 6.02 0.79 -7.32
C GLY A 629 4.71 0.41 -6.65
N TYR A 630 3.82 -0.26 -7.38
CA TYR A 630 2.65 -0.91 -6.80
C TYR A 630 3.00 -2.32 -6.29
N PRO A 631 2.63 -2.69 -5.05
CA PRO A 631 3.05 -3.96 -4.43
C PRO A 631 2.40 -5.21 -5.03
N ALA A 632 1.19 -5.12 -5.58
CA ALA A 632 0.42 -6.27 -6.11
C ALA A 632 0.18 -6.17 -7.62
N ALA A 633 -0.81 -6.91 -8.13
CA ALA A 633 -1.27 -6.79 -9.51
C ALA A 633 -2.17 -5.55 -9.65
N LEU A 634 -1.72 -4.53 -10.39
CA LEU A 634 -2.57 -3.35 -10.64
C LEU A 634 -3.82 -3.69 -11.47
N ALA A 635 -3.79 -4.80 -12.21
CA ALA A 635 -4.92 -5.33 -12.97
C ALA A 635 -6.06 -5.87 -12.07
N ASP A 636 -5.78 -6.15 -10.80
CA ASP A 636 -6.78 -6.62 -9.85
C ASP A 636 -7.62 -5.45 -9.33
N CYS A 637 -8.67 -5.13 -10.09
CA CYS A 637 -9.52 -3.96 -9.89
C CYS A 637 -10.17 -3.93 -8.50
N GLU A 638 -10.60 -5.09 -8.00
CA GLU A 638 -11.27 -5.25 -6.70
C GLU A 638 -10.31 -5.05 -5.51
N THR A 639 -9.00 -4.89 -5.76
CA THR A 639 -8.07 -4.41 -4.73
C THR A 639 -8.49 -3.03 -4.20
N CYS A 640 -9.14 -2.21 -5.03
CA CYS A 640 -9.65 -0.89 -4.66
C CYS A 640 -11.16 -0.79 -4.84
N HIS A 641 -11.66 -1.26 -5.97
CA HIS A 641 -13.06 -1.14 -6.37
C HIS A 641 -13.98 -2.06 -5.59
N LEU A 642 -15.23 -1.63 -5.40
CA LEU A 642 -16.31 -2.55 -5.07
C LEU A 642 -16.63 -3.41 -6.31
N PRO A 643 -17.14 -4.65 -6.12
CA PRO A 643 -17.52 -5.52 -7.23
C PRO A 643 -18.41 -4.82 -8.25
N ASP A 644 -18.18 -5.10 -9.53
CA ASP A 644 -18.90 -4.56 -10.69
C ASP A 644 -18.75 -3.06 -10.97
N THR A 645 -18.15 -2.26 -10.08
CA THR A 645 -18.08 -0.79 -10.24
C THR A 645 -17.05 -0.30 -11.27
N TYR A 646 -16.19 -1.19 -11.76
CA TYR A 646 -15.15 -0.94 -12.76
C TYR A 646 -15.51 -1.42 -14.17
N LYS A 647 -16.69 -2.03 -14.34
CA LYS A 647 -17.14 -2.62 -15.61
C LYS A 647 -17.71 -1.57 -16.58
N LEU A 648 -17.78 -1.94 -17.87
CA LEU A 648 -18.47 -1.17 -18.90
C LEU A 648 -19.85 -1.78 -19.26
N PRO A 649 -20.85 -0.94 -19.61
CA PRO A 649 -20.80 0.53 -19.68
C PRO A 649 -20.66 1.16 -18.29
N ILE A 650 -19.90 2.25 -18.21
CA ILE A 650 -19.85 3.04 -16.98
C ILE A 650 -21.23 3.66 -16.71
N VAL A 651 -21.44 4.09 -15.47
CA VAL A 651 -22.65 4.80 -15.06
C VAL A 651 -22.91 6.01 -15.97
N ASP A 652 -24.18 6.24 -16.30
CA ASP A 652 -24.59 7.39 -17.12
C ASP A 652 -24.15 8.70 -16.45
N GLU A 653 -24.09 8.69 -15.10
CA GLU A 653 -23.63 9.75 -14.22
C GLU A 653 -22.12 10.02 -14.20
N ALA A 654 -21.38 9.67 -15.25
CA ALA A 654 -19.96 10.02 -15.35
C ALA A 654 -19.76 11.32 -16.18
N LEU A 655 -18.94 12.24 -15.66
CA LEU A 655 -18.60 13.48 -16.36
C LEU A 655 -17.33 13.33 -17.19
N TRP A 656 -17.25 14.10 -18.28
CA TRP A 656 -15.99 14.34 -18.97
C TRP A 656 -14.99 14.89 -17.96
N SER A 657 -13.76 14.36 -17.97
CA SER A 657 -12.71 14.86 -17.09
C SER A 657 -11.63 15.57 -17.86
N VAL A 658 -10.98 16.53 -17.19
CA VAL A 658 -9.68 17.02 -17.65
C VAL A 658 -8.73 15.82 -17.73
N VAL A 659 -7.85 15.80 -18.74
CA VAL A 659 -6.88 14.71 -18.94
C VAL A 659 -5.46 15.17 -19.23
N ASP A 660 -5.26 16.32 -19.88
CA ASP A 660 -3.94 16.95 -20.06
C ASP A 660 -4.11 18.43 -20.44
N GLY A 661 -3.21 19.31 -20.01
CA GLY A 661 -3.08 20.67 -20.57
C GLY A 661 -2.17 20.70 -21.80
N PHE A 662 -2.57 21.39 -22.88
CA PHE A 662 -1.67 21.66 -23.99
C PHE A 662 -0.52 22.58 -23.53
N PRO A 663 0.75 22.26 -23.83
CA PRO A 663 1.91 23.01 -23.36
C PRO A 663 1.85 24.46 -23.87
N GLY A 664 1.80 25.40 -22.93
CA GLY A 664 1.59 26.82 -23.23
C GLY A 664 2.33 27.76 -22.28
N ALA A 665 3.60 28.01 -22.58
CA ALA A 665 4.43 29.14 -22.11
C ALA A 665 5.08 29.07 -20.71
N THR A 666 6.37 29.44 -20.73
CA THR A 666 7.27 29.92 -19.67
C THR A 666 6.73 29.96 -18.24
N GLU A 667 7.44 29.29 -17.31
CA GLU A 667 7.48 29.25 -15.81
C GLU A 667 6.41 29.92 -14.91
N ALA A 668 5.60 30.87 -15.39
CA ALA A 668 4.73 31.73 -14.59
C ALA A 668 3.29 31.88 -15.11
N ALA A 669 2.84 31.11 -16.13
CA ALA A 669 1.46 31.21 -16.60
C ALA A 669 0.50 30.45 -15.65
N PRO A 670 -0.49 31.13 -15.01
CA PRO A 670 -1.52 30.45 -14.20
C PRO A 670 -2.42 29.56 -15.09
N HIS A 671 -3.11 28.60 -14.45
CA HIS A 671 -4.07 27.69 -15.09
C HIS A 671 -4.91 28.38 -16.17
N ASN A 672 -4.96 27.76 -17.36
CA ASN A 672 -5.72 28.25 -18.51
C ASN A 672 -6.73 27.19 -18.97
N PRO A 673 -8.02 27.31 -18.58
CA PRO A 673 -9.07 26.38 -18.99
C PRO A 673 -9.27 26.28 -20.50
N GLY A 674 -8.81 27.27 -21.28
CA GLY A 674 -8.85 27.25 -22.73
C GLY A 674 -7.79 26.36 -23.39
N LEU A 675 -6.83 25.84 -22.61
CA LEU A 675 -5.75 24.96 -23.06
C LEU A 675 -5.85 23.53 -22.49
N THR A 676 -6.83 23.24 -21.62
CA THR A 676 -7.04 21.90 -21.06
C THR A 676 -7.78 20.99 -22.04
N GLY A 677 -7.14 19.88 -22.41
CA GLY A 677 -7.75 18.74 -23.08
C GLY A 677 -8.67 17.97 -22.13
N ARG A 678 -9.81 17.54 -22.67
CA ARG A 678 -10.84 16.76 -21.98
C ARG A 678 -11.08 15.47 -22.74
N MET A 679 -11.43 14.41 -22.01
CA MET A 679 -11.88 13.15 -22.59
C MET A 679 -13.25 12.77 -22.02
N ALA A 680 -14.00 12.03 -22.83
CA ALA A 680 -15.24 11.41 -22.39
C ALA A 680 -14.97 10.42 -21.25
N PRO A 681 -15.96 10.14 -20.38
CA PRO A 681 -15.68 9.55 -19.08
C PRO A 681 -15.13 8.11 -19.14
N THR A 682 -15.51 7.30 -20.15
CA THR A 682 -14.95 5.95 -20.33
C THR A 682 -13.49 6.03 -20.78
N ALA A 683 -13.21 6.79 -21.84
CA ALA A 683 -11.88 7.00 -22.38
C ALA A 683 -10.92 7.57 -21.33
N ALA A 684 -11.38 8.55 -20.55
CA ALA A 684 -10.57 9.16 -19.49
C ALA A 684 -10.21 8.15 -18.39
N SER A 685 -11.13 7.24 -18.03
CA SER A 685 -10.86 6.20 -17.02
C SER A 685 -9.75 5.25 -17.48
N CYS A 686 -9.76 4.85 -18.76
CA CYS A 686 -8.71 4.01 -19.34
C CYS A 686 -7.38 4.77 -19.53
N TYR A 687 -7.43 6.07 -19.84
CA TYR A 687 -6.25 6.89 -20.06
C TYR A 687 -5.37 7.04 -18.80
N GLY A 688 -5.94 6.90 -17.61
CA GLY A 688 -5.22 6.90 -16.33
C GLY A 688 -4.05 5.89 -16.28
N CYS A 689 -4.17 4.76 -16.97
CA CYS A 689 -3.09 3.77 -17.09
C CYS A 689 -2.60 3.63 -18.55
N HIS A 690 -3.50 3.66 -19.53
CA HIS A 690 -3.19 3.44 -20.94
C HIS A 690 -3.01 4.76 -21.72
N ASN A 691 -1.90 5.45 -21.46
CA ASN A 691 -1.66 6.80 -22.00
C ASN A 691 -0.76 6.85 -23.24
N THR A 692 -0.60 5.73 -23.95
CA THR A 692 0.22 5.72 -25.18
C THR A 692 -0.45 6.52 -26.31
N PRO A 693 0.30 7.08 -27.28
CA PRO A 693 -0.28 7.76 -28.43
C PRO A 693 -1.24 6.87 -29.25
N ALA A 694 -0.97 5.56 -29.33
CA ALA A 694 -1.82 4.60 -30.03
C ALA A 694 -3.13 4.35 -29.26
N ALA A 695 -3.07 4.21 -27.93
CA ALA A 695 -4.25 4.10 -27.08
C ALA A 695 -5.12 5.36 -27.18
N LYS A 696 -4.52 6.54 -27.12
CA LYS A 696 -5.23 7.81 -27.31
C LYS A 696 -5.95 7.87 -28.66
N ALA A 697 -5.28 7.52 -29.76
CA ALA A 697 -5.91 7.48 -31.08
C ALA A 697 -7.07 6.47 -31.15
N HIS A 698 -6.93 5.32 -30.48
CA HIS A 698 -8.01 4.33 -30.37
C HIS A 698 -9.22 4.88 -29.60
N PHE A 699 -9.00 5.60 -28.50
CA PHE A 699 -10.07 6.25 -27.74
C PHE A 699 -10.78 7.31 -28.57
N ASP A 700 -10.02 8.17 -29.26
CA ASP A 700 -10.57 9.23 -30.11
C ASP A 700 -11.42 8.65 -31.28
N LEU A 701 -11.04 7.48 -31.83
CA LEU A 701 -11.82 6.81 -32.89
C LEU A 701 -13.14 6.20 -32.40
N ASN A 702 -13.26 5.90 -31.11
CA ASN A 702 -14.44 5.28 -30.49
C ASN A 702 -15.27 6.27 -29.67
N THR A 703 -14.90 7.55 -29.72
CA THR A 703 -15.57 8.62 -28.98
C THR A 703 -16.11 9.64 -29.97
N THR A 704 -17.38 9.99 -29.79
CA THR A 704 -18.01 11.11 -30.50
C THR A 704 -18.43 12.16 -29.48
N GLU A 705 -18.87 13.31 -29.98
CA GLU A 705 -19.46 14.35 -29.14
C GLU A 705 -20.69 13.88 -28.33
N ALA A 706 -21.39 12.84 -28.80
CA ALA A 706 -22.64 12.38 -28.22
C ALA A 706 -22.56 11.05 -27.47
N ALA A 707 -21.52 10.25 -27.69
CA ALA A 707 -21.43 8.88 -27.16
C ALA A 707 -20.03 8.27 -27.27
N GLU A 708 -19.77 7.30 -26.41
CA GLU A 708 -18.63 6.38 -26.47
C GLU A 708 -19.10 4.98 -26.89
N SER A 709 -18.37 4.33 -27.79
CA SER A 709 -18.68 2.96 -28.25
C SER A 709 -17.83 1.88 -27.58
N CYS A 710 -17.11 2.22 -26.50
CA CYS A 710 -16.17 1.32 -25.81
C CYS A 710 -16.84 0.02 -25.34
N ALA A 711 -18.04 0.12 -24.75
CA ALA A 711 -18.79 -1.02 -24.23
C ALA A 711 -19.24 -2.03 -25.31
N VAL A 712 -19.23 -1.65 -26.59
CA VAL A 712 -19.53 -2.58 -27.70
C VAL A 712 -18.50 -3.71 -27.76
N CYS A 713 -17.25 -3.40 -27.44
CA CYS A 713 -16.12 -4.32 -27.50
C CYS A 713 -15.62 -4.76 -26.13
N HIS A 714 -15.67 -3.86 -25.12
CA HIS A 714 -15.13 -4.05 -23.77
C HIS A 714 -16.22 -4.13 -22.69
N GLY A 715 -17.48 -4.33 -23.07
CA GLY A 715 -18.58 -4.51 -22.13
C GLY A 715 -18.53 -5.86 -21.41
N GLU A 716 -19.42 -6.05 -20.45
CA GLU A 716 -19.51 -7.28 -19.66
C GLU A 716 -19.55 -8.57 -20.52
N GLY A 717 -18.82 -9.59 -20.07
CA GLY A 717 -18.69 -10.88 -20.78
C GLY A 717 -17.75 -10.85 -21.98
N ARG A 718 -17.00 -9.76 -22.18
CA ARG A 718 -15.90 -9.65 -23.15
C ARG A 718 -14.59 -9.74 -22.39
N ILE A 719 -13.70 -10.63 -22.84
CA ILE A 719 -12.36 -10.77 -22.28
C ILE A 719 -11.58 -9.49 -22.63
N VAL A 720 -11.03 -8.82 -21.61
CA VAL A 720 -10.01 -7.78 -21.77
C VAL A 720 -8.67 -8.40 -21.36
N PRO A 721 -7.84 -8.82 -22.34
CA PRO A 721 -6.56 -9.46 -22.03
C PRO A 721 -5.71 -8.60 -21.10
N GLY A 722 -5.17 -9.22 -20.05
CA GLY A 722 -4.34 -8.55 -19.04
C GLY A 722 -5.09 -7.87 -17.88
N HIS A 723 -6.43 -7.91 -17.84
CA HIS A 723 -7.23 -7.51 -16.68
C HIS A 723 -8.03 -8.68 -16.07
N ASP A 724 -8.33 -9.71 -16.86
CA ASP A 724 -9.14 -10.88 -16.47
C ASP A 724 -8.31 -12.18 -16.30
N ASP A 725 -6.96 -12.10 -16.29
CA ASP A 725 -6.04 -13.25 -16.33
C ASP A 725 -5.33 -13.55 -14.99
#